data_AF-A0A4Q9VMJ0-F1
#
_entry.id   AF-A0A4Q9VMJ0-F1
#
_cell.length_a   1.000
_cell.length_b   1.000
_cell.length_c   1.000
_cell.angle_alpha   90.00
_cell.angle_beta   90.00
_cell.angle_gamma   90.00
#
_symmetry.space_group_name_H-M   'P 1'
#
loop_
_entity.id
_entity.type
_entity.pdbx_description
1 polymer ?
#
loop_
_entity_poly.entity_id
_entity_poly.type
_entity_poly.pdbx_seq_one_letter_code
_entity_poly.pdbx_strand_id
1 'polypeptide(L)'
;MSPTRLIERYLPNGSCNDVKYYMYVKVSLAMRDLYPRVSRYLPVSLPERRRRRQILFRDPKRFNCRKRRPTGRPTSPSRTSPEPGSTKSSVHFRNIGPRRGARHPPSNRAGVAAGADRGARIGWLGRTPHRAAPPPRPASSRKRSRMADLYLPEIRDDLMLFPGPTEADGSPSWTIGDPARNKFFRIGWPAFEIIARWVMGDADAIAADVGRTTPLTIDAEDVVEVGRFLVLNQLVRADRAVDTRRLATLHQRERSSILVWLLHHYLFFRIPLVRPDAFLERLLPRLGWLGGRRFLIATVVALAVGLVLLVRQIDVFAAEIADSFNWQGAASYAVALIAAKIVHESAHAFVAKAAGCRVGTMGLAFLVMWPVLYTDVNESWKLPSRRARLAIGSAGILAELVLASWALAAWGLLPDGAPRQAALVLATTTLVSSLLLNLSPFMRFDGYFLLMDALGVPNLHGRAFAMARWGLRECLFDLREPPPETFAPVAGRLLIAFAWVVWIYRLVVFLGIALLVYHFIVKIVGILLFAVEIGWFVVLPVWTEIRAWATRGGALFGRPRGWITVAVGGLVGIALLVPIETSVSGPAIRQAAFRQPLFAASPGILRAVEVRDGDRVAVGTPLFRFESPDLAHRIDGAARRIALAERALRGAGFDASMQQRTQSSKEQLLAATAQKLAAERERSQLTLVSTVTGRITDLAPDVAPGQWISPRLQLATLIADGNASITAYVGEEDIERIEPGARARFFAAAPGWSPLTARVATIERVAVRHLDAPSLASFGGGPIAVRPGDRELTPTQALYRVRLTADEPAPAIELRGTIHIAAAAASPVSRFWRAVAGIVLRESGM
;
A
#
# COMPACT_ATOMS: atom_id res chain seq x y z
N MET A 1 -14.71 -57.37 23.22
CA MET A 1 -16.10 -57.57 23.69
C MET A 1 -16.95 -56.43 23.15
N SER A 2 -17.96 -56.71 22.32
CA SER A 2 -18.72 -55.67 21.63
C SER A 2 -19.72 -54.94 22.56
N PRO A 3 -20.11 -53.68 22.26
CA PRO A 3 -20.93 -52.84 23.15
C PRO A 3 -22.41 -53.24 23.21
N THR A 4 -22.81 -54.31 22.55
CA THR A 4 -24.23 -54.63 22.30
C THR A 4 -24.90 -55.37 23.46
N ARG A 5 -24.15 -55.91 24.44
CA ARG A 5 -24.71 -56.75 25.53
C ARG A 5 -25.03 -56.03 26.84
N LEU A 6 -24.84 -54.70 26.95
CA LEU A 6 -25.19 -53.96 28.17
C LEU A 6 -26.59 -53.31 28.14
N ILE A 7 -27.25 -53.32 26.98
CA ILE A 7 -28.50 -52.58 26.76
C ILE A 7 -29.76 -53.42 27.07
N GLU A 8 -29.66 -54.75 27.10
CA GLU A 8 -30.81 -55.64 27.33
C GLU A 8 -31.17 -55.89 28.81
N ARG A 9 -30.36 -55.42 29.78
CA ARG A 9 -30.61 -55.70 31.21
C ARG A 9 -31.46 -54.65 31.95
N TYR A 10 -31.79 -53.52 31.32
CA TYR A 10 -32.47 -52.40 32.00
C TYR A 10 -33.45 -51.64 31.09
N LEU A 11 -34.46 -52.30 30.52
CA LEU A 11 -35.83 -51.76 30.32
C LEU A 11 -36.64 -52.63 29.32
N PRO A 12 -37.48 -53.54 29.80
CA PRO A 12 -38.64 -54.00 29.05
C PRO A 12 -39.78 -52.97 29.23
N ASN A 13 -40.40 -52.59 28.11
CA ASN A 13 -41.67 -51.85 27.98
C ASN A 13 -41.63 -50.33 28.21
N GLY A 14 -41.99 -49.59 27.16
CA GLY A 14 -41.91 -48.13 27.09
C GLY A 14 -43.11 -47.37 27.63
N SER A 15 -42.88 -46.07 27.85
CA SER A 15 -43.86 -45.00 27.81
C SER A 15 -43.14 -43.65 27.63
N CYS A 16 -43.74 -42.76 26.86
CA CYS A 16 -43.17 -41.53 26.31
C CYS A 16 -42.94 -40.46 27.41
N ASN A 17 -41.73 -40.39 28.00
CA ASN A 17 -41.26 -39.19 28.76
C ASN A 17 -39.74 -39.07 29.04
N ASP A 18 -38.87 -39.83 28.36
CA ASP A 18 -37.50 -40.09 28.84
C ASP A 18 -36.35 -39.34 28.14
N VAL A 19 -36.58 -38.16 27.56
CA VAL A 19 -35.49 -37.33 27.00
C VAL A 19 -34.82 -36.43 28.05
N LYS A 20 -35.52 -36.08 29.14
CA LYS A 20 -34.98 -35.22 30.20
C LYS A 20 -33.95 -35.92 31.11
N TYR A 21 -34.07 -37.23 31.33
CA TYR A 21 -33.16 -37.98 32.20
C TYR A 21 -31.83 -38.35 31.53
N TYR A 22 -31.83 -38.56 30.22
CA TYR A 22 -30.63 -38.99 29.49
C TYR A 22 -29.56 -37.89 29.39
N MET A 23 -29.97 -36.62 29.26
CA MET A 23 -29.06 -35.47 29.27
C MET A 23 -28.49 -35.18 30.67
N TYR A 24 -29.31 -35.29 31.71
CA TYR A 24 -28.90 -34.97 33.08
C TYR A 24 -27.91 -35.99 33.67
N VAL A 25 -28.05 -37.28 33.30
CA VAL A 25 -27.14 -38.35 33.71
C VAL A 25 -25.79 -38.27 32.98
N LYS A 26 -25.76 -37.91 31.68
CA LYS A 26 -24.51 -37.68 30.94
C LYS A 26 -23.70 -36.49 31.47
N VAL A 27 -24.37 -35.39 31.84
CA VAL A 27 -23.72 -34.21 32.43
C VAL A 27 -23.21 -34.50 33.85
N SER A 28 -23.95 -35.27 34.65
CA SER A 28 -23.54 -35.62 36.02
C SER A 28 -22.39 -36.65 36.06
N LEU A 29 -22.34 -37.59 35.11
CA LEU A 29 -21.21 -38.52 34.96
C LEU A 29 -19.95 -37.81 34.43
N ALA A 30 -20.10 -36.88 33.47
CA ALA A 30 -18.98 -36.07 32.97
C ALA A 30 -18.38 -35.16 34.06
N MET A 31 -19.19 -34.67 35.02
CA MET A 31 -18.71 -33.88 36.16
C MET A 31 -18.07 -34.72 37.27
N ARG A 32 -18.48 -35.98 37.46
CA ARG A 32 -17.90 -36.88 38.47
C ARG A 32 -16.48 -37.33 38.11
N ASP A 33 -16.18 -37.47 36.82
CA ASP A 33 -14.83 -37.82 36.31
C ASP A 33 -13.87 -36.62 36.18
N LEU A 34 -14.40 -35.38 36.17
CA LEU A 34 -13.59 -34.15 36.09
C LEU A 34 -13.01 -33.75 37.46
N TYR A 35 -13.64 -34.15 38.56
CA TYR A 35 -13.32 -33.66 39.91
C TYR A 35 -11.92 -34.08 40.42
N PRO A 36 -11.42 -35.31 40.19
CA PRO A 36 -10.06 -35.69 40.61
C PRO A 36 -8.95 -35.05 39.77
N ARG A 37 -9.24 -34.60 38.53
CA ARG A 37 -8.24 -34.08 37.57
C ARG A 37 -8.03 -32.57 37.67
N VAL A 38 -9.01 -31.82 38.15
CA VAL A 38 -8.94 -30.36 38.33
C VAL A 38 -8.25 -29.96 39.66
N SER A 39 -8.15 -30.86 40.63
CA SER A 39 -7.46 -30.61 41.90
C SER A 39 -5.93 -30.42 41.78
N ARG A 40 -5.30 -30.77 40.65
CA ARG A 40 -3.83 -30.67 40.48
C ARG A 40 -3.34 -29.34 39.89
N TYR A 41 -4.23 -28.42 39.50
CA TYR A 41 -3.85 -27.19 38.80
C TYR A 41 -4.33 -25.90 39.48
N LEU A 42 -4.73 -25.96 40.76
CA LEU A 42 -4.99 -24.76 41.56
C LEU A 42 -3.67 -24.24 42.16
N PRO A 43 -3.34 -22.94 42.00
CA PRO A 43 -2.15 -22.36 42.60
C PRO A 43 -2.22 -22.38 44.13
N VAL A 44 -1.08 -22.70 44.75
CA VAL A 44 -0.82 -22.64 46.19
C VAL A 44 -0.79 -21.17 46.62
N SER A 45 -1.94 -20.65 47.06
CA SER A 45 -2.03 -19.49 47.95
C SER A 45 -3.49 -19.27 48.32
N LEU A 46 -3.93 -19.81 49.46
CA LEU A 46 -5.03 -19.33 50.31
C LEU A 46 -5.21 -20.32 51.50
N PRO A 47 -5.27 -19.84 52.76
CA PRO A 47 -5.25 -20.69 53.95
C PRO A 47 -6.53 -21.50 54.18
N GLU A 48 -6.33 -22.68 54.79
CA GLU A 48 -7.18 -23.87 54.77
C GLU A 48 -8.52 -23.76 55.51
N ARG A 49 -8.71 -22.73 56.36
CA ARG A 49 -9.93 -22.56 57.17
C ARG A 49 -11.14 -21.98 56.43
N ARG A 50 -10.98 -21.40 55.23
CA ARG A 50 -12.13 -20.91 54.41
C ARG A 50 -12.68 -21.92 53.40
N ARG A 51 -12.03 -23.07 53.19
CA ARG A 51 -12.52 -24.11 52.24
C ARG A 51 -13.74 -24.90 52.72
N ARG A 52 -14.02 -24.97 54.03
CA ARG A 52 -15.07 -25.85 54.58
C ARG A 52 -16.44 -25.20 54.86
N ARG A 53 -16.65 -23.89 54.63
CA ARG A 53 -17.92 -23.21 54.99
C ARG A 53 -18.79 -22.71 53.84
N GLN A 54 -18.41 -22.87 52.57
CA GLN A 54 -19.20 -22.31 51.45
C GLN A 54 -19.74 -23.31 50.42
N ILE A 55 -19.65 -24.62 50.66
CA ILE A 55 -20.25 -25.61 49.78
C ILE A 55 -20.96 -26.66 50.63
N LEU A 56 -22.24 -26.41 50.90
CA LEU A 56 -23.18 -27.37 51.48
C LEU A 56 -24.42 -27.36 50.58
N PHE A 57 -24.36 -28.11 49.47
CA PHE A 57 -25.56 -28.49 48.74
C PHE A 57 -26.12 -29.76 49.39
N ARG A 58 -27.37 -29.67 49.86
CA ARG A 58 -28.17 -30.76 50.44
C ARG A 58 -28.25 -31.95 49.48
N ASP A 59 -28.04 -33.13 50.05
CA ASP A 59 -28.14 -34.47 49.44
C ASP A 59 -29.56 -34.75 48.87
N PRO A 60 -29.73 -35.17 47.60
CA PRO A 60 -31.03 -35.45 46.99
C PRO A 60 -31.50 -36.91 47.19
N LYS A 61 -31.27 -37.51 48.36
CA LYS A 61 -31.85 -38.80 48.75
C LYS A 61 -32.90 -38.65 49.84
N ARG A 62 -34.05 -38.06 49.50
CA ARG A 62 -35.34 -38.20 50.22
C ARG A 62 -36.38 -37.34 49.51
N PHE A 63 -37.17 -37.89 48.58
CA PHE A 63 -38.54 -37.44 48.38
C PHE A 63 -39.34 -38.58 47.75
N ASN A 64 -40.13 -39.22 48.63
CA ASN A 64 -41.09 -40.26 48.33
C ASN A 64 -42.46 -39.62 48.04
N CYS A 65 -43.24 -40.23 47.16
CA CYS A 65 -44.59 -39.82 46.75
C CYS A 65 -45.54 -39.52 47.92
N ARG A 66 -46.29 -38.41 47.87
CA ARG A 66 -47.73 -38.38 48.24
C ARG A 66 -48.46 -37.09 47.81
N LYS A 67 -49.76 -37.28 47.57
CA LYS A 67 -50.78 -36.40 46.98
C LYS A 67 -51.04 -35.08 47.76
N ARG A 68 -51.55 -34.07 47.03
CA ARG A 68 -52.35 -32.90 47.50
C ARG A 68 -53.43 -33.36 48.50
N ARG A 69 -53.93 -32.61 49.49
CA ARG A 69 -54.34 -31.18 49.60
C ARG A 69 -54.65 -30.85 51.11
N PRO A 70 -55.25 -29.70 51.49
CA PRO A 70 -54.66 -28.67 52.36
C PRO A 70 -55.29 -28.58 53.78
N THR A 71 -54.76 -27.73 54.66
CA THR A 71 -55.48 -26.77 55.54
C THR A 71 -54.59 -26.23 56.67
N GLY A 72 -54.81 -24.98 57.09
CA GLY A 72 -54.45 -24.49 58.43
C GLY A 72 -53.36 -23.41 58.54
N ARG A 73 -53.77 -22.13 58.44
CA ARG A 73 -53.18 -20.99 59.20
C ARG A 73 -53.39 -21.21 60.72
N PRO A 74 -52.93 -20.35 61.67
CA PRO A 74 -52.17 -19.08 61.62
C PRO A 74 -50.96 -19.07 62.60
N THR A 75 -50.07 -18.06 62.66
CA THR A 75 -50.18 -16.92 63.59
C THR A 75 -48.98 -15.94 63.45
N SER A 76 -49.30 -14.65 63.57
CA SER A 76 -48.47 -13.43 63.62
C SER A 76 -47.78 -13.30 65.01
N PRO A 77 -47.12 -12.18 65.46
CA PRO A 77 -46.80 -10.90 64.80
C PRO A 77 -45.41 -10.29 65.14
N SER A 78 -45.13 -9.14 64.51
CA SER A 78 -44.71 -7.86 65.15
C SER A 78 -43.63 -7.11 64.33
N ARG A 79 -44.01 -5.94 63.78
CA ARG A 79 -43.60 -4.57 64.21
C ARG A 79 -42.30 -4.13 63.49
N THR A 80 -42.16 -2.97 62.84
CA THR A 80 -42.70 -1.62 63.06
C THR A 80 -42.44 -0.71 61.83
N SER A 81 -43.41 0.15 61.52
CA SER A 81 -43.33 1.42 60.73
C SER A 81 -42.47 2.50 61.47
N PRO A 82 -42.25 3.75 60.99
CA PRO A 82 -43.01 4.53 59.99
C PRO A 82 -42.26 5.49 59.01
N GLU A 83 -42.95 5.77 57.90
CA GLU A 83 -43.26 7.04 57.17
C GLU A 83 -42.83 8.43 57.74
N PRO A 84 -43.11 9.59 57.07
CA PRO A 84 -43.30 9.93 55.63
C PRO A 84 -42.76 11.34 55.20
N GLY A 85 -43.02 11.74 53.94
CA GLY A 85 -43.31 13.14 53.54
C GLY A 85 -42.39 13.71 52.43
N SER A 86 -42.79 14.56 51.49
CA SER A 86 -44.07 15.11 51.02
C SER A 86 -43.75 16.14 49.90
N THR A 87 -44.65 16.30 48.90
CA THR A 87 -44.95 17.55 48.13
C THR A 87 -43.87 18.15 47.18
N LYS A 88 -44.13 18.85 46.06
CA LYS A 88 -45.30 19.54 45.45
C LYS A 88 -44.95 20.05 44.03
N SER A 89 -45.98 20.25 43.18
CA SER A 89 -46.20 21.41 42.26
C SER A 89 -45.34 21.58 40.97
N SER A 90 -45.88 21.40 39.74
CA SER A 90 -46.72 22.30 38.87
C SER A 90 -45.92 23.40 38.12
N VAL A 91 -46.01 23.61 36.79
CA VAL A 91 -47.00 24.49 36.10
C VAL A 91 -46.69 24.59 34.56
N HIS A 92 -47.77 24.56 33.74
CA HIS A 92 -48.11 25.20 32.41
C HIS A 92 -47.10 25.34 31.23
N PHE A 93 -47.44 25.43 29.91
CA PHE A 93 -48.67 25.63 29.12
C PHE A 93 -48.41 25.26 27.62
N ARG A 94 -49.43 24.75 26.90
CA ARG A 94 -50.01 25.17 25.56
C ARG A 94 -49.07 25.62 24.40
N ASN A 95 -49.28 25.39 23.09
CA ASN A 95 -50.39 24.87 22.26
C ASN A 95 -49.99 24.88 20.74
N ILE A 96 -50.78 24.21 19.87
CA ILE A 96 -51.00 24.46 18.40
C ILE A 96 -49.84 24.03 17.45
N GLY A 97 -49.94 23.09 16.48
CA GLY A 97 -50.94 22.83 15.41
C GLY A 97 -50.67 23.70 14.16
N PRO A 98 -50.98 23.33 12.88
CA PRO A 98 -51.52 22.07 12.35
C PRO A 98 -50.95 21.59 10.97
N ARG A 99 -51.32 20.34 10.62
CA ARG A 99 -51.83 19.82 9.32
C ARG A 99 -51.02 19.78 7.99
N ARG A 100 -51.11 18.54 7.43
CA ARG A 100 -51.43 18.11 6.05
C ARG A 100 -50.30 17.92 5.03
N GLY A 101 -50.31 16.74 4.39
CA GLY A 101 -49.69 16.52 3.09
C GLY A 101 -49.28 15.07 2.83
N ALA A 102 -50.25 14.18 2.59
CA ALA A 102 -49.99 12.85 2.04
C ALA A 102 -49.63 12.95 0.55
N ARG A 103 -48.49 12.38 0.13
CA ARG A 103 -48.22 11.97 -1.26
C ARG A 103 -47.30 10.74 -1.27
N HIS A 104 -47.73 9.70 -2.01
CA HIS A 104 -46.93 8.52 -2.36
C HIS A 104 -45.71 8.90 -3.22
N PRO A 105 -44.62 8.10 -3.15
CA PRO A 105 -44.03 7.54 -4.37
C PRO A 105 -43.54 6.08 -4.24
N PRO A 106 -43.11 5.44 -5.36
CA PRO A 106 -43.24 4.00 -5.59
C PRO A 106 -41.95 3.17 -5.55
N SER A 107 -42.16 1.85 -5.57
CA SER A 107 -41.32 0.77 -6.12
C SER A 107 -39.82 0.76 -5.81
N ASN A 108 -39.46 -0.06 -4.83
CA ASN A 108 -38.09 -0.51 -4.55
C ASN A 108 -37.60 -1.49 -5.64
N ARG A 109 -36.56 -1.11 -6.39
CA ARG A 109 -35.62 -2.06 -7.03
C ARG A 109 -34.39 -2.18 -6.12
N ALA A 110 -34.26 -3.33 -5.46
CA ALA A 110 -33.15 -3.66 -4.59
C ALA A 110 -31.91 -4.05 -5.42
N GLY A 111 -30.85 -3.25 -5.31
CA GLY A 111 -29.54 -3.49 -5.92
C GLY A 111 -28.50 -3.91 -4.89
N VAL A 112 -28.13 -5.19 -4.94
CA VAL A 112 -26.79 -5.79 -4.85
C VAL A 112 -25.76 -5.12 -3.91
N ALA A 113 -25.40 -5.84 -2.84
CA ALA A 113 -24.08 -5.77 -2.20
C ALA A 113 -23.66 -7.18 -1.75
N ALA A 114 -22.59 -7.70 -2.35
CA ALA A 114 -21.99 -9.01 -2.10
C ALA A 114 -20.49 -8.84 -1.76
N GLY A 115 -19.95 -9.77 -0.95
CA GLY A 115 -18.51 -9.89 -0.63
C GLY A 115 -18.19 -9.58 0.84
N ALA A 116 -18.39 -10.50 1.78
CA ALA A 116 -17.49 -11.60 2.14
C ALA A 116 -16.48 -11.21 3.25
N ASP A 117 -16.96 -11.28 4.49
CA ASP A 117 -16.17 -11.66 5.66
C ASP A 117 -17.15 -12.15 6.74
N ARG A 118 -17.37 -13.47 6.81
CA ARG A 118 -18.44 -14.07 7.63
C ARG A 118 -17.86 -14.95 8.74
N GLY A 119 -17.34 -14.28 9.76
CA GLY A 119 -17.56 -14.69 11.15
C GLY A 119 -18.68 -13.82 11.71
N ALA A 120 -19.93 -14.21 11.48
CA ALA A 120 -21.07 -13.47 12.01
C ALA A 120 -21.13 -13.67 13.53
N ARG A 121 -20.90 -12.60 14.29
CA ARG A 121 -21.29 -12.51 15.71
C ARG A 121 -22.62 -11.80 15.81
N ILE A 122 -23.48 -12.33 16.67
CA ILE A 122 -24.55 -11.54 17.28
C ILE A 122 -23.95 -10.97 18.57
N GLY A 123 -23.74 -9.66 18.58
CA GLY A 123 -23.26 -8.91 19.74
C GLY A 123 -24.04 -7.60 19.84
N TRP A 124 -25.37 -7.69 19.81
CA TRP A 124 -26.24 -6.55 20.07
C TRP A 124 -27.44 -7.05 20.84
N LEU A 125 -27.35 -6.93 22.16
CA LEU A 125 -28.45 -6.95 23.13
C LEU A 125 -27.86 -6.58 24.49
N GLY A 126 -27.51 -5.31 24.62
CA GLY A 126 -26.94 -4.74 25.83
C GLY A 126 -27.54 -3.36 26.08
N ARG A 127 -28.84 -3.30 26.41
CA ARG A 127 -29.40 -2.11 27.05
C ARG A 127 -29.17 -2.24 28.56
N THR A 128 -28.22 -1.49 29.10
CA THR A 128 -28.15 -1.22 30.55
C THR A 128 -29.23 -0.21 30.94
N PRO A 129 -29.76 -0.26 32.18
CA PRO A 129 -31.04 0.36 32.51
C PRO A 129 -30.91 1.87 32.70
N HIS A 130 -31.55 2.65 31.83
CA HIS A 130 -31.91 4.03 32.16
C HIS A 130 -33.20 4.04 32.98
N ARG A 131 -33.21 4.82 34.08
CA ARG A 131 -34.39 5.10 34.91
C ARG A 131 -35.59 5.44 34.02
N ALA A 132 -36.62 4.59 34.03
CA ALA A 132 -37.83 4.76 33.26
C ALA A 132 -38.74 5.85 33.87
N ALA A 133 -39.15 6.81 33.06
CA ALA A 133 -40.37 7.58 33.28
C ALA A 133 -41.60 6.67 33.05
N PRO A 134 -42.76 6.91 33.70
CA PRO A 134 -43.89 6.01 33.62
C PRO A 134 -44.47 5.94 32.20
N PRO A 135 -44.98 4.77 31.76
CA PRO A 135 -45.45 4.58 30.39
C PRO A 135 -46.80 5.30 30.16
N PRO A 136 -47.03 5.92 28.99
CA PRO A 136 -48.37 6.29 28.57
C PRO A 136 -49.19 5.04 28.21
N ARG A 137 -50.50 5.10 28.45
CA ARG A 137 -51.49 4.02 28.20
C ARG A 137 -51.43 3.48 26.75
N PRO A 138 -51.73 2.19 26.52
CA PRO A 138 -51.46 1.53 25.26
C PRO A 138 -52.46 1.95 24.17
N ALA A 139 -51.94 2.52 23.08
CA ALA A 139 -52.68 2.68 21.83
C ALA A 139 -52.26 1.61 20.82
N SER A 140 -53.26 0.89 20.32
CA SER A 140 -53.25 -0.03 19.16
C SER A 140 -52.71 -1.45 19.37
N SER A 141 -53.63 -2.34 19.78
CA SER A 141 -53.55 -3.80 19.72
C SER A 141 -53.47 -4.40 18.30
N ARG A 142 -53.37 -3.57 17.24
CA ARG A 142 -53.49 -4.01 15.83
C ARG A 142 -52.17 -4.15 15.08
N LYS A 143 -51.05 -3.66 15.61
CA LYS A 143 -49.70 -3.87 15.04
C LYS A 143 -48.96 -5.08 15.59
N ARG A 144 -49.36 -5.59 16.76
CA ARG A 144 -48.81 -6.82 17.35
C ARG A 144 -49.20 -8.09 16.59
N SER A 145 -50.32 -8.09 15.86
CA SER A 145 -50.85 -9.30 15.21
C SER A 145 -50.30 -9.61 13.81
N ARG A 146 -49.20 -8.99 13.36
CA ARG A 146 -48.57 -9.30 12.05
C ARG A 146 -47.14 -9.80 12.12
N MET A 147 -46.52 -9.84 13.31
CA MET A 147 -45.19 -10.43 13.52
C MET A 147 -45.20 -11.77 14.26
N ALA A 148 -46.37 -12.21 14.75
CA ALA A 148 -46.51 -13.40 15.60
C ALA A 148 -46.60 -14.75 14.86
N ASP A 149 -46.64 -14.76 13.51
CA ASP A 149 -46.60 -16.01 12.72
C ASP A 149 -45.20 -16.33 12.18
N LEU A 150 -44.15 -15.92 12.91
CA LEU A 150 -42.77 -16.24 12.56
C LEU A 150 -42.41 -17.64 13.07
N TYR A 151 -42.72 -18.63 12.23
CA TYR A 151 -42.25 -20.01 12.39
C TYR A 151 -40.75 -20.04 12.68
N LEU A 152 -40.37 -20.47 13.87
CA LEU A 152 -38.98 -20.71 14.26
C LEU A 152 -38.53 -22.07 13.70
N PRO A 153 -37.63 -22.11 12.71
CA PRO A 153 -37.18 -23.37 12.11
C PRO A 153 -36.34 -24.20 13.09
N GLU A 154 -36.37 -25.53 12.95
CA GLU A 154 -35.58 -26.43 13.77
C GLU A 154 -34.08 -26.23 13.55
N ILE A 155 -33.30 -26.32 14.62
CA ILE A 155 -31.84 -26.25 14.57
C ILE A 155 -31.29 -27.61 14.11
N ARG A 156 -30.19 -27.60 13.36
CA ARG A 156 -29.50 -28.83 12.93
C ARG A 156 -28.93 -29.62 14.12
N ASP A 157 -29.11 -30.95 14.10
CA ASP A 157 -28.66 -31.85 15.16
C ASP A 157 -27.15 -32.09 15.20
N ASP A 158 -26.44 -31.84 14.09
CA ASP A 158 -24.99 -32.08 13.98
C ASP A 158 -24.14 -30.93 14.54
N LEU A 159 -24.76 -29.84 15.00
CA LEU A 159 -24.07 -28.69 15.56
C LEU A 159 -23.49 -29.01 16.95
N MET A 160 -22.24 -28.60 17.15
CA MET A 160 -21.55 -28.76 18.44
C MET A 160 -21.52 -27.43 19.18
N LEU A 161 -21.72 -27.45 20.49
CA LEU A 161 -21.62 -26.26 21.35
C LEU A 161 -20.42 -26.37 22.29
N PHE A 162 -19.55 -25.36 22.25
CA PHE A 162 -18.37 -25.26 23.10
C PHE A 162 -18.44 -24.03 24.00
N PRO A 163 -17.87 -24.07 25.22
CA PRO A 163 -17.73 -22.87 26.04
C PRO A 163 -16.77 -21.89 25.34
N GLY A 164 -17.21 -20.65 25.16
CA GLY A 164 -16.42 -19.56 24.62
C GLY A 164 -15.65 -18.81 25.72
N PRO A 165 -14.72 -17.92 25.36
CA PRO A 165 -14.04 -17.08 26.35
C PRO A 165 -15.00 -16.01 26.88
N THR A 166 -14.76 -15.52 28.09
CA THR A 166 -15.54 -14.42 28.68
C THR A 166 -15.45 -13.16 27.82
N GLU A 167 -16.58 -12.46 27.66
CA GLU A 167 -16.67 -11.18 26.97
C GLU A 167 -16.05 -10.04 27.81
N ALA A 168 -15.93 -8.85 27.21
CA ALA A 168 -15.27 -7.71 27.86
C ALA A 168 -16.04 -7.20 29.10
N ASP A 169 -17.35 -7.39 29.13
CA ASP A 169 -18.25 -7.07 30.25
C ASP A 169 -18.26 -8.17 31.34
N GLY A 170 -17.48 -9.24 31.16
CA GLY A 170 -17.46 -10.38 32.08
C GLY A 170 -18.56 -11.41 31.82
N SER A 171 -19.42 -11.22 30.82
CA SER A 171 -20.48 -12.17 30.49
C SER A 171 -19.92 -13.46 29.85
N PRO A 172 -20.56 -14.62 30.09
CA PRO A 172 -20.19 -15.86 29.44
C PRO A 172 -20.55 -15.82 27.94
N SER A 173 -19.78 -16.54 27.13
CA SER A 173 -20.09 -16.73 25.71
C SER A 173 -19.91 -18.19 25.31
N TRP A 174 -20.48 -18.57 24.17
CA TRP A 174 -20.41 -19.92 23.62
C TRP A 174 -20.02 -19.89 22.15
N THR A 175 -19.48 -20.99 21.65
CA THR A 175 -19.12 -21.16 20.23
C THR A 175 -19.92 -22.32 19.64
N ILE A 176 -20.74 -22.05 18.63
CA ILE A 176 -21.39 -23.06 17.79
C ILE A 176 -20.42 -23.49 16.71
N GLY A 177 -20.08 -24.78 16.65
CA GLY A 177 -19.29 -25.39 15.59
C GLY A 177 -20.20 -26.13 14.61
N ASP A 178 -20.11 -25.79 13.32
CA ASP A 178 -20.68 -26.54 12.21
C ASP A 178 -19.61 -27.50 11.65
N PRO A 179 -19.68 -28.81 11.94
CA PRO A 179 -18.68 -29.78 11.50
C PRO A 179 -18.68 -29.97 9.99
N ALA A 180 -19.82 -29.82 9.31
CA ALA A 180 -19.93 -30.06 7.87
C ALA A 180 -19.20 -28.99 7.05
N ARG A 181 -19.22 -27.73 7.53
CA ARG A 181 -18.59 -26.59 6.83
C ARG A 181 -17.29 -26.11 7.49
N ASN A 182 -16.87 -26.74 8.59
CA ASN A 182 -15.75 -26.32 9.44
C ASN A 182 -15.83 -24.82 9.83
N LYS A 183 -17.02 -24.37 10.27
CA LYS A 183 -17.27 -22.97 10.66
C LYS A 183 -17.60 -22.85 12.13
N PHE A 184 -17.11 -21.78 12.75
CA PHE A 184 -17.33 -21.48 14.16
C PHE A 184 -18.02 -20.12 14.32
N PHE A 185 -19.07 -20.09 15.11
CA PHE A 185 -19.86 -18.89 15.38
C PHE A 185 -19.89 -18.62 16.87
N ARG A 186 -19.47 -17.43 17.29
CA ARG A 186 -19.52 -17.04 18.69
C ARG A 186 -20.83 -16.35 19.01
N ILE A 187 -21.50 -16.82 20.04
CA ILE A 187 -22.77 -16.29 20.55
C ILE A 187 -22.59 -15.78 21.98
N GLY A 188 -23.16 -14.60 22.26
CA GLY A 188 -23.20 -14.03 23.60
C GLY A 188 -24.28 -14.66 24.47
N TRP A 189 -24.36 -14.23 25.73
CA TRP A 189 -25.32 -14.74 26.70
C TRP A 189 -26.79 -14.61 26.28
N PRO A 190 -27.27 -13.48 25.72
CA PRO A 190 -28.66 -13.37 25.27
C PRO A 190 -29.03 -14.39 24.19
N ALA A 191 -28.18 -14.52 23.16
CA ALA A 191 -28.40 -15.46 22.08
C ALA A 191 -28.38 -16.92 22.56
N PHE A 192 -27.52 -17.26 23.53
CA PHE A 192 -27.50 -18.59 24.14
C PHE A 192 -28.81 -18.91 24.88
N GLU A 193 -29.33 -18.00 25.71
CA GLU A 193 -30.57 -18.23 26.46
C GLU A 193 -31.79 -18.38 25.54
N ILE A 194 -31.81 -17.65 24.42
CA ILE A 194 -32.81 -17.80 23.35
C ILE A 194 -32.71 -19.19 22.72
N ILE A 195 -31.51 -19.61 22.30
CA ILE A 195 -31.29 -20.91 21.64
C ILE A 195 -31.58 -22.08 22.61
N ALA A 196 -31.26 -21.94 23.90
CA ALA A 196 -31.55 -22.97 24.91
C ALA A 196 -33.06 -23.24 25.07
N ARG A 197 -33.91 -22.26 24.74
CA ARG A 197 -35.38 -22.35 24.78
C ARG A 197 -36.02 -22.48 23.41
N TRP A 198 -35.22 -22.71 22.37
CA TRP A 198 -35.69 -22.76 20.97
C TRP A 198 -36.81 -23.78 20.74
N VAL A 199 -36.82 -24.86 21.54
CA VAL A 199 -37.85 -25.92 21.52
C VAL A 199 -39.26 -25.40 21.82
N MET A 200 -39.41 -24.24 22.48
CA MET A 200 -40.72 -23.65 22.75
C MET A 200 -41.46 -23.20 21.48
N GLY A 201 -40.74 -22.96 20.37
CA GLY A 201 -41.32 -22.70 19.05
C GLY A 201 -42.04 -21.36 18.87
N ASP A 202 -42.22 -20.57 19.93
CA ASP A 202 -42.87 -19.26 19.92
C ASP A 202 -41.93 -18.15 20.45
N ALA A 203 -41.79 -17.07 19.67
CA ALA A 203 -40.88 -15.97 19.98
C ALA A 203 -41.31 -15.18 21.23
N ASP A 204 -42.62 -14.96 21.41
CA ASP A 204 -43.15 -14.26 22.58
C ASP A 204 -42.97 -15.11 23.85
N ALA A 205 -43.24 -16.42 23.77
CA ALA A 205 -43.02 -17.34 24.88
C ALA A 205 -41.53 -17.43 25.29
N ILE A 206 -40.61 -17.48 24.31
CA ILE A 206 -39.17 -17.51 24.58
C ILE A 206 -38.72 -16.23 25.27
N ALA A 207 -39.09 -15.06 24.74
CA ALA A 207 -38.74 -13.76 25.34
C ALA A 207 -39.26 -13.63 26.78
N ALA A 208 -40.51 -14.02 27.00
CA ALA A 208 -41.13 -14.00 28.33
C ALA A 208 -40.44 -14.96 29.32
N ASP A 209 -40.08 -16.18 28.90
CA ASP A 209 -39.41 -17.12 29.79
C ASP A 209 -37.97 -16.69 30.11
N VAL A 210 -37.23 -16.14 29.15
CA VAL A 210 -35.89 -15.60 29.40
C VAL A 210 -35.95 -14.44 30.39
N GLY A 211 -36.86 -13.48 30.19
CA GLY A 211 -37.04 -12.36 31.11
C GLY A 211 -37.50 -12.76 32.51
N ARG A 212 -38.17 -13.91 32.66
CA ARG A 212 -38.59 -14.46 33.96
C ARG A 212 -37.48 -15.23 34.68
N THR A 213 -36.61 -15.92 33.93
CA THR A 213 -35.63 -16.86 34.49
C THR A 213 -34.21 -16.30 34.55
N THR A 214 -33.94 -15.18 33.87
CA THR A 214 -32.64 -14.54 33.78
C THR A 214 -32.78 -13.02 34.01
N PRO A 215 -31.70 -12.29 34.34
CA PRO A 215 -31.74 -10.83 34.46
C PRO A 215 -31.75 -10.11 33.10
N LEU A 216 -31.83 -10.84 31.99
CA LEU A 216 -31.79 -10.27 30.64
C LEU A 216 -33.16 -9.71 30.26
N THR A 217 -33.15 -8.52 29.64
CA THR A 217 -34.33 -7.95 29.00
C THR A 217 -34.29 -8.30 27.52
N ILE A 218 -35.12 -9.26 27.11
CA ILE A 218 -35.22 -9.75 25.72
C ILE A 218 -36.66 -9.55 25.24
N ASP A 219 -36.81 -8.97 24.05
CA ASP A 219 -38.07 -8.79 23.35
C ASP A 219 -38.24 -9.85 22.23
N ALA A 220 -39.46 -10.04 21.72
CA ALA A 220 -39.70 -11.00 20.64
C ALA A 220 -38.92 -10.67 19.34
N GLU A 221 -38.62 -9.40 19.10
CA GLU A 221 -37.81 -8.96 17.95
C GLU A 221 -36.37 -9.53 18.00
N ASP A 222 -35.81 -9.63 19.20
CA ASP A 222 -34.49 -10.21 19.44
C ASP A 222 -34.44 -11.70 19.08
N VAL A 223 -35.50 -12.43 19.44
CA VAL A 223 -35.64 -13.86 19.11
C VAL A 223 -35.72 -14.04 17.59
N VAL A 224 -36.45 -13.17 16.90
CA VAL A 224 -36.55 -13.16 15.43
C VAL A 224 -35.19 -12.83 14.79
N GLU A 225 -34.41 -11.93 15.37
CA GLU A 225 -33.06 -11.62 14.89
C GLU A 225 -32.11 -12.82 15.02
N VAL A 226 -32.14 -13.52 16.16
CA VAL A 226 -31.41 -14.79 16.34
C VAL A 226 -31.87 -15.82 15.31
N GLY A 227 -33.17 -15.94 15.05
CA GLY A 227 -33.71 -16.81 14.02
C GLY A 227 -33.18 -16.48 12.61
N ARG A 228 -33.18 -15.20 12.24
CA ARG A 228 -32.58 -14.73 10.97
C ARG A 228 -31.11 -15.09 10.89
N PHE A 229 -30.35 -14.94 11.97
CA PHE A 229 -28.94 -15.32 12.01
C PHE A 229 -28.74 -16.83 11.77
N LEU A 230 -29.51 -17.69 12.44
CA LEU A 230 -29.40 -19.14 12.28
C LEU A 230 -29.74 -19.55 10.83
N VAL A 231 -30.78 -18.94 10.27
CA VAL A 231 -31.23 -19.13 8.88
C VAL A 231 -30.16 -18.67 7.89
N LEU A 232 -29.66 -17.43 8.02
CA LEU A 232 -28.65 -16.85 7.13
C LEU A 232 -27.33 -17.62 7.15
N ASN A 233 -26.98 -18.20 8.29
CA ASN A 233 -25.77 -19.01 8.45
C ASN A 233 -26.01 -20.49 8.17
N GLN A 234 -27.19 -20.94 7.71
CA GLN A 234 -27.49 -22.36 7.41
C GLN A 234 -27.29 -23.30 8.63
N LEU A 235 -27.65 -22.83 9.83
CA LEU A 235 -27.59 -23.58 11.09
C LEU A 235 -28.92 -24.27 11.42
N VAL A 236 -29.92 -24.11 10.55
CA VAL A 236 -31.27 -24.66 10.69
C VAL A 236 -31.48 -25.80 9.70
N ARG A 237 -32.35 -26.75 10.06
CA ARG A 237 -32.81 -27.79 9.15
C ARG A 237 -33.61 -27.16 8.00
N ALA A 238 -33.46 -27.74 6.82
CA ALA A 238 -34.14 -27.30 5.60
C ALA A 238 -35.22 -28.32 5.21
N ASP A 239 -36.33 -28.33 5.92
CA ASP A 239 -37.38 -29.34 5.75
C ASP A 239 -38.52 -28.89 4.80
N ARG A 240 -38.53 -27.62 4.35
CA ARG A 240 -39.60 -27.04 3.53
C ARG A 240 -39.13 -26.66 2.12
N ALA A 241 -40.05 -26.66 1.16
CA ALA A 241 -39.79 -26.22 -0.22
C ALA A 241 -39.23 -24.79 -0.32
N VAL A 242 -39.61 -23.90 0.61
CA VAL A 242 -39.07 -22.52 0.70
C VAL A 242 -37.58 -22.54 1.08
N ASP A 243 -37.17 -23.42 1.98
CA ASP A 243 -35.78 -23.58 2.39
C ASP A 243 -34.93 -24.18 1.27
N THR A 244 -35.46 -25.15 0.53
CA THR A 244 -34.80 -25.72 -0.66
C THR A 244 -34.59 -24.65 -1.73
N ARG A 245 -35.61 -23.82 -2.02
CA ARG A 245 -35.47 -22.70 -2.97
C ARG A 245 -34.45 -21.67 -2.50
N ARG A 246 -34.42 -21.37 -1.20
CA ARG A 246 -33.43 -20.47 -0.60
C ARG A 246 -32.01 -21.02 -0.75
N LEU A 247 -31.78 -22.30 -0.44
CA LEU A 247 -30.49 -22.96 -0.62
C LEU A 247 -30.08 -23.02 -2.10
N ALA A 248 -31.01 -23.33 -3.00
CA ALA A 248 -30.77 -23.30 -4.45
C ALA A 248 -30.40 -21.89 -4.95
N THR A 249 -31.06 -20.85 -4.43
CA THR A 249 -30.74 -19.45 -4.74
C THR A 249 -29.35 -19.07 -4.21
N LEU A 250 -28.98 -19.53 -3.01
CA LEU A 250 -27.64 -19.33 -2.45
C LEU A 250 -26.58 -20.04 -3.31
N HIS A 251 -26.84 -21.27 -3.74
CA HIS A 251 -25.95 -22.02 -4.62
C HIS A 251 -25.81 -21.38 -6.01
N GLN A 252 -26.91 -20.85 -6.58
CA GLN A 252 -26.85 -20.10 -7.83
C GLN A 252 -26.07 -18.78 -7.68
N ARG A 253 -26.16 -18.11 -6.52
CA ARG A 253 -25.36 -16.91 -6.24
C ARG A 253 -23.87 -17.21 -6.01
N GLU A 254 -23.52 -18.43 -5.61
CA GLU A 254 -22.13 -18.89 -5.58
C GLU A 254 -21.56 -19.10 -7.00
N ARG A 255 -22.41 -19.29 -8.01
CA ARG A 255 -22.01 -19.24 -9.43
C ARG A 255 -21.83 -17.78 -9.87
N SER A 256 -20.70 -17.18 -9.52
CA SER A 256 -20.30 -15.87 -10.03
C SER A 256 -20.08 -15.92 -11.56
N SER A 257 -20.29 -14.79 -12.26
CA SER A 257 -19.94 -14.69 -13.69
C SER A 257 -18.47 -15.08 -13.91
N ILE A 258 -18.14 -15.64 -15.07
CA ILE A 258 -16.77 -16.13 -15.37
C ILE A 258 -15.71 -15.05 -15.08
N LEU A 259 -16.00 -13.77 -15.38
CA LEU A 259 -15.13 -12.63 -15.06
C LEU A 259 -14.96 -12.38 -13.55
N VAL A 260 -16.04 -12.40 -12.79
CA VAL A 260 -16.00 -12.25 -11.32
C VAL A 260 -15.33 -13.47 -10.69
N TRP A 261 -15.58 -14.66 -11.24
CA TRP A 261 -14.93 -15.90 -10.86
C TRP A 261 -13.42 -15.82 -11.11
N LEU A 262 -12.98 -15.42 -12.30
CA LEU A 262 -11.57 -15.25 -12.65
C LEU A 262 -10.90 -14.18 -11.78
N LEU A 263 -11.57 -13.04 -11.53
CA LEU A 263 -11.05 -12.00 -10.65
C LEU A 263 -10.87 -12.48 -9.19
N HIS A 264 -11.85 -13.20 -8.64
CA HIS A 264 -11.76 -13.72 -7.27
C HIS A 264 -10.80 -14.91 -7.15
N HIS A 265 -10.75 -15.79 -8.16
CA HIS A 265 -9.88 -16.98 -8.17
C HIS A 265 -8.45 -16.64 -8.56
N TYR A 266 -8.20 -15.59 -9.35
CA TYR A 266 -6.86 -15.04 -9.54
C TYR A 266 -6.28 -14.49 -8.22
N LEU A 267 -7.14 -13.93 -7.37
CA LEU A 267 -6.75 -13.31 -6.11
C LEU A 267 -6.60 -14.32 -4.97
N PHE A 268 -7.48 -15.32 -4.83
CA PHE A 268 -7.42 -16.27 -3.71
C PHE A 268 -8.06 -17.63 -4.00
N PHE A 269 -7.26 -18.69 -4.04
CA PHE A 269 -7.77 -20.08 -3.98
C PHE A 269 -6.84 -20.97 -3.16
N ARG A 270 -7.39 -22.07 -2.63
CA ARG A 270 -6.68 -23.02 -1.76
C ARG A 270 -6.70 -24.42 -2.37
N ILE A 271 -5.53 -25.05 -2.42
CA ILE A 271 -5.35 -26.44 -2.77
C ILE A 271 -4.97 -27.19 -1.48
N PRO A 272 -5.89 -27.99 -0.89
CA PRO A 272 -5.56 -28.86 0.23
C PRO A 272 -4.64 -30.00 -0.28
N LEU A 273 -3.45 -30.14 0.31
CA LEU A 273 -2.47 -31.14 -0.12
C LEU A 273 -2.48 -32.36 0.80
N VAL A 274 -2.54 -32.15 2.12
CA VAL A 274 -2.35 -33.21 3.12
C VAL A 274 -3.37 -33.07 4.25
N ARG A 275 -3.79 -34.21 4.82
CA ARG A 275 -4.58 -34.28 6.07
C ARG A 275 -3.67 -34.80 7.20
N PRO A 276 -3.00 -33.91 7.95
CA PRO A 276 -1.87 -34.28 8.80
C PRO A 276 -2.28 -34.82 10.18
N ASP A 277 -3.56 -34.76 10.57
CA ASP A 277 -4.01 -34.95 11.96
C ASP A 277 -3.47 -36.23 12.63
N ALA A 278 -3.59 -37.37 11.96
CA ALA A 278 -3.12 -38.66 12.48
C ALA A 278 -1.58 -38.77 12.52
N PHE A 279 -0.89 -38.12 11.60
CA PHE A 279 0.58 -38.07 11.58
C PHE A 279 1.10 -37.20 12.74
N LEU A 280 0.51 -36.02 12.93
CA LEU A 280 0.83 -35.11 14.03
C LEU A 280 0.60 -35.77 15.38
N GLU A 281 -0.48 -36.52 15.55
CA GLU A 281 -0.79 -37.21 16.81
C GLU A 281 0.28 -38.23 17.21
N ARG A 282 0.83 -38.96 16.24
CA ARG A 282 1.89 -39.95 16.48
C ARG A 282 3.24 -39.28 16.76
N LEU A 283 3.51 -38.14 16.12
CA LEU A 283 4.80 -37.47 16.20
C LEU A 283 4.90 -36.50 17.40
N LEU A 284 3.75 -36.00 17.89
CA LEU A 284 3.68 -35.02 18.97
C LEU A 284 4.44 -35.45 20.24
N PRO A 285 4.34 -36.71 20.74
CA PRO A 285 5.10 -37.14 21.92
C PRO A 285 6.62 -37.09 21.71
N ARG A 286 7.09 -37.33 20.47
CA ARG A 286 8.52 -37.31 20.14
C ARG A 286 9.08 -35.91 20.00
N LEU A 287 8.24 -34.93 19.66
CA LEU A 287 8.63 -33.52 19.49
C LEU A 287 8.33 -32.67 20.73
N GLY A 288 7.76 -33.25 21.80
CA GLY A 288 7.42 -32.54 23.03
C GLY A 288 8.61 -31.85 23.70
N TRP A 289 9.85 -32.30 23.45
CA TRP A 289 11.07 -31.66 23.98
C TRP A 289 11.34 -30.27 23.38
N LEU A 290 10.89 -30.00 22.15
CA LEU A 290 11.01 -28.69 21.50
C LEU A 290 10.20 -27.61 22.23
N GLY A 291 9.09 -27.99 22.88
CA GLY A 291 8.33 -27.09 23.74
C GLY A 291 8.89 -26.97 25.16
N GLY A 292 9.99 -27.67 25.48
CA GLY A 292 10.55 -27.76 26.82
C GLY A 292 11.43 -26.57 27.20
N ARG A 293 11.51 -26.29 28.52
CA ARG A 293 12.35 -25.20 29.06
C ARG A 293 13.84 -25.33 28.70
N ARG A 294 14.36 -26.56 28.59
CA ARG A 294 15.76 -26.82 28.22
C ARG A 294 16.07 -26.38 26.80
N PHE A 295 15.18 -26.68 25.85
CA PHE A 295 15.34 -26.26 24.46
C PHE A 295 15.21 -24.74 24.31
N LEU A 296 14.29 -24.12 25.06
CA LEU A 296 14.19 -22.66 25.12
C LEU A 296 15.50 -22.02 25.59
N ILE A 297 16.08 -22.51 26.70
CA ILE A 297 17.37 -22.00 27.21
C ILE A 297 18.47 -22.19 26.15
N ALA A 298 18.56 -23.37 25.52
CA ALA A 298 19.54 -23.62 24.46
C ALA A 298 19.37 -22.66 23.27
N THR A 299 18.14 -22.37 22.86
CA THR A 299 17.85 -21.42 21.77
C THR A 299 18.21 -19.99 22.16
N VAL A 300 17.94 -19.58 23.40
CA VAL A 300 18.34 -18.25 23.91
C VAL A 300 19.87 -18.12 23.94
N VAL A 301 20.58 -19.18 24.34
CA VAL A 301 22.05 -19.22 24.29
C VAL A 301 22.54 -19.15 22.84
N ALA A 302 21.94 -19.91 21.92
CA ALA A 302 22.28 -19.85 20.50
C ALA A 302 22.07 -18.43 19.93
N LEU A 303 20.94 -17.79 20.24
CA LEU A 303 20.67 -16.41 19.84
C LEU A 303 21.72 -15.45 20.40
N ALA A 304 22.07 -15.56 21.68
CA ALA A 304 23.09 -14.70 22.30
C ALA A 304 24.46 -14.88 21.62
N VAL A 305 24.86 -16.12 21.35
CA VAL A 305 26.10 -16.42 20.60
C VAL A 305 26.04 -15.83 19.19
N GLY A 306 24.96 -16.07 18.45
CA GLY A 306 24.77 -15.55 17.10
C GLY A 306 24.80 -14.01 17.04
N LEU A 307 24.15 -13.34 18.00
CA LEU A 307 24.17 -11.87 18.08
C LEU A 307 25.56 -11.32 18.42
N VAL A 308 26.29 -11.95 19.35
CA VAL A 308 27.67 -11.55 19.65
C VAL A 308 28.56 -11.70 18.42
N LEU A 309 28.45 -12.81 17.69
CA LEU A 309 29.24 -13.07 16.48
C LEU A 309 28.86 -12.12 15.34
N LEU A 310 27.57 -11.82 15.18
CA LEU A 310 27.06 -10.82 14.23
C LEU A 310 27.67 -9.45 14.48
N VAL A 311 27.65 -8.97 15.73
CA VAL A 311 28.23 -7.66 16.07
C VAL A 311 29.74 -7.63 15.83
N ARG A 312 30.45 -8.74 16.09
CA ARG A 312 31.90 -8.83 15.85
C ARG A 312 32.27 -8.90 14.37
N GLN A 313 31.37 -9.37 13.50
CA GLN A 313 31.62 -9.59 12.07
C GLN A 313 30.60 -8.84 11.20
N ILE A 314 30.15 -7.66 11.66
CA ILE A 314 29.05 -6.94 10.99
C ILE A 314 29.41 -6.53 9.56
N ASP A 315 30.67 -6.16 9.32
CA ASP A 315 31.17 -5.78 8.00
C ASP A 315 31.14 -6.96 7.03
N VAL A 316 31.56 -8.14 7.49
CA VAL A 316 31.52 -9.39 6.71
C VAL A 316 30.08 -9.81 6.44
N PHE A 317 29.21 -9.74 7.46
CA PHE A 317 27.78 -10.05 7.30
C PHE A 317 27.11 -9.16 6.25
N ALA A 318 27.38 -7.85 6.29
CA ALA A 318 26.84 -6.90 5.32
C ALA A 318 27.37 -7.15 3.90
N ALA A 319 28.67 -7.46 3.77
CA ALA A 319 29.28 -7.80 2.49
C ALA A 319 28.69 -9.10 1.89
N GLU A 320 28.55 -10.17 2.68
CA GLU A 320 27.96 -11.42 2.21
C GLU A 320 26.50 -11.27 1.77
N ILE A 321 25.73 -10.40 2.43
CA ILE A 321 24.36 -10.05 1.98
C ILE A 321 24.42 -9.30 0.65
N ALA A 322 25.31 -8.32 0.49
CA ALA A 322 25.48 -7.58 -0.76
C ALA A 322 25.86 -8.52 -1.92
N ASP A 323 26.79 -9.44 -1.68
CA ASP A 323 27.25 -10.42 -2.67
C ASP A 323 26.16 -11.44 -3.04
N SER A 324 25.17 -11.64 -2.17
CA SER A 324 24.02 -12.52 -2.42
C SER A 324 22.96 -11.92 -3.37
N PHE A 325 23.09 -10.66 -3.80
CA PHE A 325 22.21 -10.03 -4.79
C PHE A 325 22.51 -10.47 -6.24
N ASN A 326 22.36 -11.76 -6.50
CA ASN A 326 22.45 -12.37 -7.83
C ASN A 326 21.40 -13.48 -7.99
N TRP A 327 21.29 -14.09 -9.18
CA TRP A 327 20.26 -15.11 -9.46
C TRP A 327 20.42 -16.38 -8.61
N GLN A 328 21.65 -16.80 -8.32
CA GLN A 328 21.92 -17.95 -7.45
C GLN A 328 21.50 -17.66 -6.01
N GLY A 329 21.81 -16.46 -5.52
CA GLY A 329 21.35 -15.94 -4.24
C GLY A 329 19.83 -15.93 -4.18
N ALA A 330 19.15 -15.35 -5.18
CA ALA A 330 17.69 -15.34 -5.24
C ALA A 330 17.06 -16.75 -5.17
N ALA A 331 17.65 -17.73 -5.87
CA ALA A 331 17.21 -19.12 -5.77
C ALA A 331 17.42 -19.69 -4.35
N SER A 332 18.56 -19.40 -3.70
CA SER A 332 18.81 -19.82 -2.32
C SER A 332 17.85 -19.19 -1.32
N TYR A 333 17.51 -17.90 -1.48
CA TYR A 333 16.49 -17.20 -0.69
C TYR A 333 15.11 -17.84 -0.87
N ALA A 334 14.75 -18.24 -2.10
CA ALA A 334 13.49 -18.93 -2.36
C ALA A 334 13.42 -20.29 -1.66
N VAL A 335 14.49 -21.09 -1.71
CA VAL A 335 14.56 -22.39 -1.01
C VAL A 335 14.49 -22.19 0.51
N ALA A 336 15.24 -21.23 1.05
CA ALA A 336 15.22 -20.91 2.47
C ALA A 336 13.84 -20.44 2.94
N LEU A 337 13.14 -19.63 2.14
CA LEU A 337 11.78 -19.19 2.42
C LEU A 337 10.81 -20.37 2.47
N ILE A 338 10.86 -21.29 1.49
CA ILE A 338 10.01 -22.49 1.48
C ILE A 338 10.27 -23.34 2.73
N ALA A 339 11.54 -23.60 3.06
CA ALA A 339 11.92 -24.37 4.24
C ALA A 339 11.41 -23.71 5.54
N ALA A 340 11.61 -22.40 5.68
CA ALA A 340 11.11 -21.61 6.81
C ALA A 340 9.58 -21.70 6.94
N LYS A 341 8.85 -21.59 5.83
CA LYS A 341 7.38 -21.66 5.83
C LYS A 341 6.85 -23.06 6.15
N ILE A 342 7.54 -24.13 5.74
CA ILE A 342 7.19 -25.49 6.18
C ILE A 342 7.30 -25.61 7.70
N VAL A 343 8.39 -25.11 8.28
CA VAL A 343 8.61 -25.10 9.74
C VAL A 343 7.54 -24.26 10.45
N HIS A 344 7.25 -23.08 9.93
CA HIS A 344 6.23 -22.16 10.44
C HIS A 344 4.84 -22.81 10.50
N GLU A 345 4.36 -23.36 9.39
CA GLU A 345 3.06 -24.00 9.29
C GLU A 345 2.99 -25.27 10.16
N SER A 346 4.07 -26.04 10.20
CA SER A 346 4.17 -27.21 11.08
C SER A 346 4.05 -26.82 12.55
N ALA A 347 4.64 -25.69 12.96
CA ALA A 347 4.55 -25.21 14.34
C ALA A 347 3.12 -24.88 14.74
N HIS A 348 2.34 -24.19 13.88
CA HIS A 348 0.92 -23.97 14.11
C HIS A 348 0.16 -25.29 14.29
N ALA A 349 0.43 -26.27 13.43
CA ALA A 349 -0.21 -27.59 13.50
C ALA A 349 0.14 -28.35 14.80
N PHE A 350 1.41 -28.40 15.19
CA PHE A 350 1.84 -29.10 16.40
C PHE A 350 1.31 -28.45 17.67
N VAL A 351 1.35 -27.12 17.78
CA VAL A 351 0.84 -26.42 18.96
C VAL A 351 -0.69 -26.52 19.04
N ALA A 352 -1.40 -26.45 17.91
CA ALA A 352 -2.84 -26.69 17.88
C ALA A 352 -3.20 -28.11 18.34
N LYS A 353 -2.47 -29.12 17.85
CA LYS A 353 -2.68 -30.52 18.26
C LYS A 353 -2.35 -30.74 19.74
N ALA A 354 -1.29 -30.10 20.25
CA ALA A 354 -0.94 -30.11 21.68
C ALA A 354 -2.03 -29.48 22.56
N ALA A 355 -2.75 -28.48 22.05
CA ALA A 355 -3.88 -27.85 22.72
C ALA A 355 -5.19 -28.65 22.61
N GLY A 356 -5.17 -29.81 21.93
CA GLY A 356 -6.34 -30.69 21.75
C GLY A 356 -7.23 -30.34 20.55
N CYS A 357 -6.79 -29.45 19.65
CA CYS A 357 -7.50 -29.13 18.41
C CYS A 357 -7.15 -30.15 17.31
N ARG A 358 -8.09 -30.39 16.39
CA ARG A 358 -7.81 -31.15 15.16
C ARG A 358 -7.27 -30.23 14.07
N VAL A 359 -6.32 -30.74 13.28
CA VAL A 359 -5.77 -30.02 12.12
C VAL A 359 -6.32 -30.66 10.85
N GLY A 360 -7.29 -29.98 10.22
CA GLY A 360 -8.05 -30.56 9.11
C GLY A 360 -7.22 -30.78 7.85
N THR A 361 -6.62 -29.70 7.33
CA THR A 361 -5.86 -29.72 6.08
C THR A 361 -4.65 -28.79 6.15
N MET A 362 -3.55 -29.20 5.53
CA MET A 362 -2.42 -28.34 5.18
C MET A 362 -2.25 -28.34 3.66
N GLY A 363 -1.83 -27.21 3.08
CA GLY A 363 -1.66 -27.14 1.64
C GLY A 363 -1.08 -25.83 1.14
N LEU A 364 -1.40 -25.51 -0.12
CA LEU A 364 -0.99 -24.28 -0.79
C LEU A 364 -2.21 -23.38 -1.02
N ALA A 365 -2.06 -22.10 -0.69
CA ALA A 365 -2.97 -21.04 -1.05
C ALA A 365 -2.26 -20.12 -2.05
N PHE A 366 -2.96 -19.66 -3.08
CA PHE A 366 -2.41 -18.69 -4.03
C PHE A 366 -2.99 -17.31 -3.74
N LEU A 367 -2.12 -16.33 -3.52
CA LEU A 367 -2.47 -14.92 -3.36
C LEU A 367 -1.84 -14.11 -4.49
N VAL A 368 -2.64 -13.57 -5.41
CA VAL A 368 -2.13 -12.87 -6.63
C VAL A 368 -1.12 -13.75 -7.39
N MET A 369 -1.48 -15.03 -7.60
CA MET A 369 -0.63 -16.07 -8.18
C MET A 369 0.66 -16.44 -7.43
N TRP A 370 0.92 -15.86 -6.26
CA TRP A 370 2.03 -16.27 -5.41
C TRP A 370 1.62 -17.44 -4.50
N PRO A 371 2.32 -18.59 -4.53
CA PRO A 371 2.02 -19.73 -3.67
C PRO A 371 2.47 -19.46 -2.22
N VAL A 372 1.57 -19.70 -1.27
CA VAL A 372 1.79 -19.55 0.17
C VAL A 372 1.34 -20.84 0.86
N LEU A 373 2.16 -21.40 1.74
CA LEU A 373 1.74 -22.56 2.54
C LEU A 373 0.68 -22.13 3.57
N TYR A 374 -0.26 -23.01 3.90
CA TYR A 374 -1.26 -22.75 4.92
C TYR A 374 -1.61 -23.98 5.74
N THR A 375 -1.99 -23.75 7.00
CA THR A 375 -2.51 -24.75 7.94
C THR A 375 -3.89 -24.35 8.41
N ASP A 376 -4.86 -25.26 8.31
CA ASP A 376 -6.19 -25.05 8.87
C ASP A 376 -6.18 -25.27 10.40
N VAL A 377 -6.08 -24.17 11.14
CA VAL A 377 -6.20 -24.11 12.61
C VAL A 377 -7.54 -23.53 13.08
N ASN A 378 -8.60 -23.60 12.26
CA ASN A 378 -9.92 -23.06 12.63
C ASN A 378 -10.50 -23.70 13.91
N GLU A 379 -10.12 -24.93 14.26
CA GLU A 379 -10.58 -25.52 15.53
C GLU A 379 -10.08 -24.79 16.79
N SER A 380 -9.07 -23.92 16.68
CA SER A 380 -8.61 -23.06 17.78
C SER A 380 -9.73 -22.17 18.35
N TRP A 381 -10.77 -21.86 17.55
CA TRP A 381 -11.96 -21.12 17.98
C TRP A 381 -12.80 -21.84 19.05
N LYS A 382 -12.60 -23.16 19.23
CA LYS A 382 -13.22 -23.95 20.31
C LYS A 382 -12.58 -23.69 21.68
N LEU A 383 -11.37 -23.15 21.72
CA LEU A 383 -10.61 -23.01 22.96
C LEU A 383 -11.10 -21.80 23.77
N PRO A 384 -11.55 -21.99 25.03
CA PRO A 384 -11.91 -20.86 25.89
C PRO A 384 -10.67 -20.12 26.38
N SER A 385 -9.53 -20.81 26.53
CA SER A 385 -8.29 -20.21 27.03
C SER A 385 -7.68 -19.26 26.00
N ARG A 386 -7.62 -17.96 26.35
CA ARG A 386 -6.92 -16.94 25.54
C ARG A 386 -5.43 -17.28 25.36
N ARG A 387 -4.78 -17.81 26.41
CA ARG A 387 -3.37 -18.19 26.37
C ARG A 387 -3.10 -19.32 25.37
N ALA A 388 -4.01 -20.30 25.28
CA ALA A 388 -3.87 -21.39 24.34
C ALA A 388 -4.02 -20.91 22.88
N ARG A 389 -4.97 -20.01 22.60
CA ARG A 389 -5.11 -19.41 21.27
C ARG A 389 -3.92 -18.53 20.89
N LEU A 390 -3.42 -17.72 21.81
CA LEU A 390 -2.19 -16.94 21.62
C LEU A 390 -0.97 -17.84 21.36
N ALA A 391 -0.85 -18.97 22.07
CA ALA A 391 0.23 -19.93 21.83
C ALA A 391 0.14 -20.53 20.42
N ILE A 392 -1.07 -20.90 19.96
CA ILE A 392 -1.27 -21.40 18.59
C ILE A 392 -0.94 -20.31 17.56
N GLY A 393 -1.45 -19.08 17.75
CA GLY A 393 -1.25 -17.97 16.82
C GLY A 393 0.19 -17.44 16.77
N SER A 394 0.97 -17.58 17.85
CA SER A 394 2.38 -17.21 17.87
C SER A 394 3.33 -18.34 17.46
N ALA A 395 2.84 -19.57 17.31
CA ALA A 395 3.67 -20.75 17.09
C ALA A 395 4.56 -20.63 15.85
N GLY A 396 4.02 -20.18 14.71
CA GLY A 396 4.77 -19.99 13.47
C GLY A 396 5.89 -18.96 13.62
N ILE A 397 5.58 -17.77 14.15
CA ILE A 397 6.57 -16.70 14.41
C ILE A 397 7.66 -17.20 15.36
N LEU A 398 7.29 -17.85 16.47
CA LEU A 398 8.26 -18.38 17.43
C LEU A 398 9.15 -19.46 16.81
N ALA A 399 8.60 -20.31 15.95
CA ALA A 399 9.38 -21.34 15.26
C ALA A 399 10.35 -20.75 14.23
N GLU A 400 9.95 -19.72 13.49
CA GLU A 400 10.85 -18.96 12.60
C GLU A 400 11.95 -18.25 13.40
N LEU A 401 11.64 -17.69 14.58
CA LEU A 401 12.65 -17.07 15.46
C LEU A 401 13.62 -18.09 16.05
N VAL A 402 13.14 -19.28 16.42
CA VAL A 402 14.01 -20.40 16.82
C VAL A 402 14.93 -20.75 15.66
N LEU A 403 14.39 -20.94 14.46
CA LEU A 403 15.16 -21.26 13.26
C LEU A 403 16.20 -20.19 12.94
N ALA A 404 15.82 -18.91 13.00
CA ALA A 404 16.71 -17.77 12.84
C ALA A 404 17.83 -17.74 13.87
N SER A 405 17.53 -18.03 15.14
CA SER A 405 18.51 -18.01 16.23
C SER A 405 19.61 -19.05 16.01
N TRP A 406 19.21 -20.27 15.63
CA TRP A 406 20.15 -21.35 15.33
C TRP A 406 20.90 -21.11 14.02
N ALA A 407 20.26 -20.57 12.99
CA ALA A 407 20.91 -20.23 11.73
C ALA A 407 21.94 -19.10 11.91
N LEU A 408 21.64 -18.07 12.70
CA LEU A 408 22.56 -16.98 13.00
C LEU A 408 23.77 -17.45 13.81
N ALA A 409 23.55 -18.32 14.81
CA ALA A 409 24.63 -18.97 15.54
C ALA A 409 25.50 -19.83 14.62
N ALA A 410 24.87 -20.63 13.74
CA ALA A 410 25.57 -21.46 12.78
C ALA A 410 26.40 -20.62 11.80
N TRP A 411 25.85 -19.51 11.29
CA TRP A 411 26.58 -18.60 10.40
C TRP A 411 27.87 -18.08 11.05
N GLY A 412 27.82 -17.66 12.32
CA GLY A 412 29.00 -17.14 13.02
C GLY A 412 30.04 -18.20 13.42
N LEU A 413 29.66 -19.48 13.46
CA LEU A 413 30.51 -20.58 13.91
C LEU A 413 31.04 -21.46 12.76
N LEU A 414 30.36 -21.48 11.61
CA LEU A 414 30.74 -22.29 10.47
C LEU A 414 31.88 -21.64 9.69
N PRO A 415 32.81 -22.45 9.13
CA PRO A 415 33.84 -21.95 8.24
C PRO A 415 33.24 -21.47 6.91
N ASP A 416 34.03 -20.70 6.16
CA ASP A 416 33.63 -20.18 4.85
C ASP A 416 33.25 -21.31 3.88
N GLY A 417 32.12 -21.14 3.19
CA GLY A 417 31.60 -22.10 2.22
C GLY A 417 30.07 -22.15 2.17
N ALA A 418 29.55 -23.12 1.41
CA ALA A 418 28.12 -23.35 1.23
C ALA A 418 27.30 -23.43 2.53
N PRO A 419 27.74 -24.10 3.62
CA PRO A 419 26.91 -24.20 4.84
C PRO A 419 26.81 -22.87 5.59
N ARG A 420 27.87 -22.06 5.63
CA ARG A 420 27.84 -20.69 6.18
C ARG A 420 26.90 -19.81 5.37
N GLN A 421 26.98 -19.88 4.04
CA GLN A 421 26.07 -19.13 3.15
C GLN A 421 24.61 -19.56 3.30
N ALA A 422 24.33 -20.87 3.42
CA ALA A 422 22.97 -21.37 3.65
C ALA A 422 22.43 -20.88 5.02
N ALA A 423 23.27 -20.87 6.04
CA ALA A 423 22.93 -20.34 7.36
C ALA A 423 22.64 -18.83 7.32
N LEU A 424 23.45 -18.06 6.59
CA LEU A 424 23.21 -16.63 6.35
C LEU A 424 21.83 -16.41 5.72
N VAL A 425 21.60 -17.03 4.57
CA VAL A 425 20.36 -16.86 3.79
C VAL A 425 19.15 -17.30 4.62
N LEU A 426 19.26 -18.40 5.35
CA LEU A 426 18.18 -18.87 6.22
C LEU A 426 17.92 -17.88 7.38
N ALA A 427 18.96 -17.38 8.05
CA ALA A 427 18.83 -16.42 9.15
C ALA A 427 18.21 -15.10 8.66
N THR A 428 18.72 -14.52 7.57
CA THR A 428 18.22 -13.26 7.03
C THR A 428 16.79 -13.40 6.52
N THR A 429 16.48 -14.45 5.75
CA THR A 429 15.13 -14.71 5.23
C THR A 429 14.11 -14.88 6.35
N THR A 430 14.44 -15.68 7.37
CA THR A 430 13.53 -15.95 8.49
C THR A 430 13.30 -14.73 9.35
N LEU A 431 14.35 -13.96 9.68
CA LEU A 431 14.21 -12.72 10.46
C LEU A 431 13.35 -11.68 9.72
N VAL A 432 13.65 -11.44 8.44
CA VAL A 432 12.90 -10.49 7.61
C VAL A 432 11.45 -10.95 7.45
N SER A 433 11.21 -12.20 7.04
CA SER A 433 9.86 -12.71 6.82
C SER A 433 9.03 -12.77 8.12
N SER A 434 9.63 -13.16 9.24
CA SER A 434 8.90 -13.30 10.50
C SER A 434 8.63 -11.95 11.18
N LEU A 435 9.66 -11.11 11.37
CA LEU A 435 9.55 -9.88 12.14
C LEU A 435 8.95 -8.72 11.35
N LEU A 436 9.33 -8.54 10.07
CA LEU A 436 8.83 -7.43 9.27
C LEU A 436 7.50 -7.76 8.60
N LEU A 437 7.30 -9.00 8.13
CA LEU A 437 6.09 -9.38 7.40
C LEU A 437 5.06 -10.07 8.29
N ASN A 438 5.36 -11.22 8.89
CA ASN A 438 4.35 -12.02 9.62
C ASN A 438 3.86 -11.34 10.90
N LEU A 439 4.73 -10.68 11.66
CA LEU A 439 4.38 -9.99 12.91
C LEU A 439 3.59 -8.69 12.66
N SER A 440 3.59 -8.17 11.43
CA SER A 440 2.84 -6.97 11.05
C SER A 440 1.31 -7.20 11.16
N PRO A 441 0.59 -6.44 11.99
CA PRO A 441 -0.86 -6.61 12.19
C PRO A 441 -1.72 -5.94 11.10
N PHE A 442 -1.08 -5.29 10.13
CA PHE A 442 -1.76 -4.48 9.11
C PHE A 442 -2.32 -5.32 7.96
N MET A 443 -1.80 -6.53 7.79
CA MET A 443 -2.33 -7.56 6.90
C MET A 443 -2.85 -8.75 7.73
N ARG A 444 -3.60 -9.66 7.12
CA ARG A 444 -4.13 -10.87 7.80
C ARG A 444 -3.08 -11.98 7.92
N PHE A 445 -1.88 -11.60 8.36
CA PHE A 445 -0.83 -12.53 8.78
C PHE A 445 -0.95 -12.84 10.28
N ASP A 446 -0.03 -13.60 10.84
CA ASP A 446 -0.13 -14.08 12.23
C ASP A 446 -0.15 -12.95 13.26
N GLY A 447 0.57 -11.85 13.00
CA GLY A 447 0.55 -10.65 13.84
C GLY A 447 -0.85 -10.07 14.03
N TYR A 448 -1.71 -10.16 13.01
CA TYR A 448 -3.12 -9.74 13.12
C TYR A 448 -3.90 -10.65 14.07
N PHE A 449 -3.76 -11.97 13.95
CA PHE A 449 -4.47 -12.92 14.83
C PHE A 449 -3.93 -12.85 16.26
N LEU A 450 -2.62 -12.65 16.43
CA LEU A 450 -1.99 -12.41 17.73
C LEU A 450 -2.56 -11.16 18.40
N LEU A 451 -2.60 -10.04 17.68
CA LEU A 451 -3.16 -8.79 18.19
C LEU A 451 -4.66 -8.92 18.48
N MET A 452 -5.41 -9.61 17.61
CA MET A 452 -6.83 -9.88 17.79
C MET A 452 -7.11 -10.64 19.10
N ASP A 453 -6.38 -11.72 19.37
CA ASP A 453 -6.54 -12.52 20.58
C ASP A 453 -6.00 -11.80 21.83
N ALA A 454 -4.93 -11.00 21.69
CA ALA A 454 -4.35 -10.22 22.79
C ALA A 454 -5.32 -9.13 23.27
N LEU A 455 -5.92 -8.39 22.33
CA LEU A 455 -6.95 -7.39 22.62
C LEU A 455 -8.29 -8.03 22.97
N GLY A 456 -8.52 -9.29 22.60
CA GLY A 456 -9.81 -9.97 22.75
C GLY A 456 -10.90 -9.38 21.85
N VAL A 457 -10.52 -8.68 20.78
CA VAL A 457 -11.39 -8.02 19.81
C VAL A 457 -11.47 -8.91 18.56
N PRO A 458 -12.39 -9.90 18.49
CA PRO A 458 -12.61 -10.71 17.29
C PRO A 458 -12.86 -9.81 16.06
N ASN A 459 -12.42 -10.25 14.88
CA ASN A 459 -12.58 -9.47 13.64
C ASN A 459 -12.12 -8.01 13.80
N LEU A 460 -10.89 -7.84 14.31
CA LEU A 460 -10.30 -6.56 14.66
C LEU A 460 -10.35 -5.55 13.49
N HIS A 461 -9.98 -5.97 12.27
CA HIS A 461 -10.01 -5.09 11.08
C HIS A 461 -11.44 -4.60 10.80
N GLY A 462 -12.42 -5.49 10.72
CA GLY A 462 -13.80 -5.11 10.41
C GLY A 462 -14.40 -4.13 11.42
N ARG A 463 -14.16 -4.36 12.71
CA ARG A 463 -14.62 -3.48 13.81
C ARG A 463 -13.89 -2.15 13.81
N ALA A 464 -12.57 -2.15 13.63
CA ALA A 464 -11.78 -0.93 13.52
C ALA A 464 -12.21 -0.07 12.32
N PHE A 465 -12.46 -0.67 11.15
CA PHE A 465 -12.91 0.04 9.95
C PHE A 465 -14.31 0.62 10.11
N ALA A 466 -15.22 -0.06 10.82
CA ALA A 466 -16.53 0.48 11.15
C ALA A 466 -16.40 1.70 12.08
N MET A 467 -15.56 1.59 13.13
CA MET A 467 -15.26 2.70 14.04
C MET A 467 -14.62 3.89 13.32
N ALA A 468 -13.69 3.66 12.39
CA ALA A 468 -13.04 4.74 11.63
C ALA A 468 -13.98 5.46 10.67
N ARG A 469 -14.87 4.75 9.98
CA ARG A 469 -15.91 5.38 9.15
C ARG A 469 -16.87 6.21 9.98
N TRP A 470 -17.29 5.71 11.15
CA TRP A 470 -18.08 6.51 12.10
C TRP A 470 -17.30 7.75 12.58
N GLY A 471 -16.05 7.57 13.00
CA GLY A 471 -15.20 8.68 13.46
C GLY A 471 -14.96 9.75 12.39
N LEU A 472 -14.80 9.34 11.12
CA LEU A 472 -14.72 10.25 9.98
C LEU A 472 -15.99 11.08 9.84
N ARG A 473 -17.17 10.45 9.90
CA ARG A 473 -18.47 11.15 9.78
C ARG A 473 -18.70 12.10 10.95
N GLU A 474 -18.39 11.70 12.17
CA GLU A 474 -18.53 12.57 13.34
C GLU A 474 -17.55 13.75 13.29
N CYS A 475 -16.31 13.53 12.83
CA CYS A 475 -15.32 14.58 12.66
C CYS A 475 -15.76 15.60 11.59
N LEU A 476 -16.35 15.14 10.49
CA LEU A 476 -16.75 15.98 9.36
C LEU A 476 -18.12 16.67 9.59
N PHE A 477 -19.09 15.99 10.17
CA PHE A 477 -20.49 16.44 10.16
C PHE A 477 -21.13 16.57 11.56
N ASP A 478 -20.54 16.01 12.63
CA ASP A 478 -21.11 15.99 14.00
C ASP A 478 -22.56 15.47 14.04
N LEU A 479 -22.77 14.29 13.45
CA LEU A 479 -24.09 13.68 13.30
C LEU A 479 -24.66 13.21 14.65
N ARG A 480 -23.83 12.99 15.67
CA ARG A 480 -24.18 12.38 16.96
C ARG A 480 -24.84 11.01 16.79
N GLU A 481 -24.41 10.25 15.78
CA GLU A 481 -24.80 8.86 15.61
C GLU A 481 -24.17 8.03 16.76
N PRO A 482 -24.92 7.08 17.36
CA PRO A 482 -24.33 6.20 18.35
C PRO A 482 -23.17 5.41 17.72
N PRO A 483 -22.06 5.21 18.46
CA PRO A 483 -20.92 4.48 17.92
C PRO A 483 -21.32 3.05 17.53
N PRO A 484 -20.74 2.48 16.46
CA PRO A 484 -21.02 1.10 16.04
C PRO A 484 -20.70 0.05 17.09
N GLU A 485 -19.93 0.38 18.12
CA GLU A 485 -19.78 -0.47 19.29
C GLU A 485 -19.24 0.38 20.45
N THR A 486 -19.64 0.02 21.67
CA THR A 486 -19.21 0.75 22.87
C THR A 486 -17.87 0.21 23.36
N PHE A 487 -16.86 1.06 23.33
CA PHE A 487 -15.55 0.81 23.91
C PHE A 487 -15.18 1.91 24.89
N ALA A 488 -14.21 1.63 25.76
CA ALA A 488 -13.56 2.69 26.53
C ALA A 488 -13.02 3.77 25.56
N PRO A 489 -13.12 5.07 25.88
CA PRO A 489 -12.79 6.16 24.94
C PRO A 489 -11.38 6.05 24.33
N VAL A 490 -10.39 5.62 25.13
CA VAL A 490 -9.01 5.41 24.65
C VAL A 490 -8.94 4.25 23.66
N ALA A 491 -9.55 3.11 23.98
CA ALA A 491 -9.57 1.95 23.10
C ALA A 491 -10.28 2.24 21.77
N GLY A 492 -11.39 3.00 21.81
CA GLY A 492 -12.09 3.47 20.61
C GLY A 492 -11.20 4.34 19.71
N ARG A 493 -10.48 5.32 20.28
CA ARG A 493 -9.53 6.16 19.53
C ARG A 493 -8.37 5.35 18.94
N LEU A 494 -7.82 4.39 19.69
CA LEU A 494 -6.76 3.50 19.21
C LEU A 494 -7.24 2.62 18.05
N LEU A 495 -8.47 2.11 18.11
CA LEU A 495 -9.06 1.34 17.00
C LEU A 495 -9.24 2.20 15.73
N ILE A 496 -9.65 3.46 15.89
CA ILE A 496 -9.77 4.40 14.76
C ILE A 496 -8.38 4.68 14.16
N ALA A 497 -7.39 4.99 15.00
CA ALA A 497 -6.02 5.22 14.54
C ALA A 497 -5.43 3.99 13.84
N PHE A 498 -5.64 2.79 14.43
CA PHE A 498 -5.22 1.53 13.85
C PHE A 498 -5.85 1.29 12.46
N ALA A 499 -7.14 1.56 12.28
CA ALA A 499 -7.79 1.45 10.97
C ALA A 499 -7.17 2.36 9.91
N TRP A 500 -6.87 3.62 10.24
CA TRP A 500 -6.20 4.54 9.31
C TRP A 500 -4.79 4.06 8.94
N VAL A 501 -4.02 3.59 9.92
CA VAL A 501 -2.71 2.99 9.67
C VAL A 501 -2.83 1.77 8.76
N VAL A 502 -3.81 0.88 8.99
CA VAL A 502 -4.05 -0.27 8.11
C VAL A 502 -4.39 0.15 6.69
N TRP A 503 -5.26 1.15 6.49
CA TRP A 503 -5.61 1.63 5.14
C TRP A 503 -4.43 2.23 4.41
N ILE A 504 -3.66 3.10 5.07
CA ILE A 504 -2.45 3.73 4.49
C ILE A 504 -1.39 2.67 4.21
N TYR A 505 -1.12 1.78 5.16
CA TYR A 505 -0.16 0.69 5.00
C TYR A 505 -0.51 -0.18 3.80
N ARG A 506 -1.77 -0.62 3.69
CA ARG A 506 -2.22 -1.41 2.55
C ARG A 506 -2.03 -0.65 1.25
N LEU A 507 -2.46 0.61 1.17
CA LEU A 507 -2.30 1.42 -0.03
C LEU A 507 -0.82 1.51 -0.45
N VAL A 508 0.09 1.80 0.50
CA VAL A 508 1.53 1.91 0.22
C VAL A 508 2.14 0.58 -0.22
N VAL A 509 1.81 -0.53 0.45
CA VAL A 509 2.35 -1.85 0.11
C VAL A 509 1.89 -2.32 -1.26
N PHE A 510 0.59 -2.22 -1.55
CA PHE A 510 0.04 -2.60 -2.85
C PHE A 510 0.62 -1.71 -3.96
N LEU A 511 0.64 -0.39 -3.75
CA LEU A 511 1.24 0.55 -4.69
C LEU A 511 2.73 0.27 -4.94
N GLY A 512 3.48 -0.09 -3.90
CA GLY A 512 4.87 -0.51 -4.01
C GLY A 512 5.05 -1.78 -4.84
N ILE A 513 4.16 -2.76 -4.68
CA ILE A 513 4.14 -3.97 -5.52
C ILE A 513 3.83 -3.60 -6.98
N ALA A 514 2.85 -2.73 -7.23
CA ALA A 514 2.53 -2.27 -8.58
C ALA A 514 3.72 -1.56 -9.26
N LEU A 515 4.44 -0.71 -8.52
CA LEU A 515 5.66 -0.05 -9.00
C LEU A 515 6.79 -1.06 -9.29
N LEU A 516 6.97 -2.06 -8.43
CA LEU A 516 7.94 -3.13 -8.65
C LEU A 516 7.62 -3.91 -9.92
N VAL A 517 6.36 -4.31 -10.12
CA VAL A 517 5.92 -5.02 -11.34
C VAL A 517 6.10 -4.15 -12.58
N TYR A 518 5.83 -2.85 -12.48
CA TYR A 518 6.05 -1.89 -13.57
C TYR A 518 7.52 -1.82 -13.99
N HIS A 519 8.46 -1.82 -13.04
CA HIS A 519 9.89 -1.70 -13.33
C HIS A 519 10.58 -3.03 -13.69
N PHE A 520 10.14 -4.17 -13.13
CA PHE A 520 10.87 -5.44 -13.21
C PHE A 520 10.22 -6.54 -14.05
N ILE A 521 8.92 -6.44 -14.37
CA ILE A 521 8.20 -7.49 -15.11
C ILE A 521 7.72 -6.97 -16.47
N VAL A 522 6.54 -6.35 -16.50
CA VAL A 522 5.91 -5.82 -17.72
C VAL A 522 5.16 -4.56 -17.33
N LYS A 523 5.54 -3.43 -17.93
CA LYS A 523 5.01 -2.10 -17.61
C LYS A 523 3.48 -2.04 -17.65
N ILE A 524 2.86 -2.63 -18.68
CA ILE A 524 1.40 -2.66 -18.86
C ILE A 524 0.71 -3.37 -17.69
N VAL A 525 1.28 -4.47 -17.20
CA VAL A 525 0.74 -5.20 -16.04
C VAL A 525 0.82 -4.32 -14.78
N GLY A 526 1.93 -3.61 -14.59
CA GLY A 526 2.08 -2.65 -13.49
C GLY A 526 1.06 -1.51 -13.53
N ILE A 527 0.81 -0.92 -14.72
CA ILE A 527 -0.21 0.13 -14.91
C ILE A 527 -1.61 -0.41 -14.62
N LEU A 528 -1.94 -1.60 -15.12
CA LEU A 528 -3.23 -2.24 -14.86
C LEU A 528 -3.43 -2.51 -13.37
N LEU A 529 -2.40 -3.04 -12.70
CA LEU A 529 -2.43 -3.31 -11.26
C LEU A 529 -2.62 -2.02 -10.47
N PHE A 530 -1.88 -0.96 -10.80
CA PHE A 530 -2.05 0.38 -10.20
C PHE A 530 -3.49 0.88 -10.35
N ALA A 531 -4.08 0.78 -11.54
CA ALA A 531 -5.46 1.24 -11.77
C ALA A 531 -6.49 0.45 -10.94
N VAL A 532 -6.33 -0.87 -10.86
CA VAL A 532 -7.18 -1.74 -10.02
C VAL A 532 -7.02 -1.40 -8.53
N GLU A 533 -5.79 -1.18 -8.07
CA GLU A 533 -5.49 -0.85 -6.68
C GLU A 533 -6.06 0.51 -6.27
N ILE A 534 -5.87 1.56 -7.07
CA ILE A 534 -6.48 2.87 -6.82
C ILE A 534 -8.01 2.76 -6.85
N GLY A 535 -8.56 2.03 -7.82
CA GLY A 535 -9.99 1.76 -7.92
C GLY A 535 -10.56 1.10 -6.65
N TRP A 536 -9.87 0.08 -6.13
CA TRP A 536 -10.32 -0.71 -5.00
C TRP A 536 -10.04 -0.08 -3.63
N PHE A 537 -8.87 0.53 -3.42
CA PHE A 537 -8.45 1.08 -2.13
C PHE A 537 -8.84 2.54 -1.91
N VAL A 538 -9.05 3.31 -2.99
CA VAL A 538 -9.38 4.74 -2.90
C VAL A 538 -10.77 5.00 -3.45
N VAL A 539 -11.00 4.74 -4.74
CA VAL A 539 -12.23 5.16 -5.43
C VAL A 539 -13.46 4.47 -4.84
N LEU A 540 -13.44 3.14 -4.68
CA LEU A 540 -14.59 2.39 -4.20
C LEU A 540 -14.95 2.77 -2.74
N PRO A 541 -14.02 2.79 -1.76
CA PRO A 541 -14.33 3.24 -0.40
C PRO A 541 -14.88 4.66 -0.36
N VAL A 542 -14.24 5.61 -1.07
CA VAL A 542 -14.71 6.99 -1.15
C VAL A 542 -16.12 7.07 -1.74
N TRP A 543 -16.38 6.35 -2.84
CA TRP A 543 -17.70 6.29 -3.46
C TRP A 543 -18.77 5.70 -2.52
N THR A 544 -18.44 4.61 -1.83
CA THR A 544 -19.39 4.00 -0.86
C THR A 544 -19.70 4.94 0.30
N GLU A 545 -18.72 5.75 0.71
CA GLU A 545 -18.86 6.71 1.79
C GLU A 545 -19.66 7.95 1.34
N ILE A 546 -19.38 8.49 0.15
CA ILE A 546 -20.19 9.54 -0.50
C ILE A 546 -21.64 9.09 -0.65
N ARG A 547 -21.87 7.85 -1.11
CA ARG A 547 -23.23 7.30 -1.22
C ARG A 547 -23.89 7.17 0.15
N ALA A 548 -23.14 6.78 1.18
CA ALA A 548 -23.63 6.73 2.56
C ALA A 548 -23.95 8.12 3.13
N TRP A 549 -23.28 9.18 2.66
CA TRP A 549 -23.64 10.56 2.98
C TRP A 549 -24.92 10.96 2.24
N ALA A 550 -25.02 10.67 0.94
CA ALA A 550 -26.21 10.99 0.15
C ALA A 550 -27.49 10.36 0.71
N THR A 551 -27.44 9.14 1.26
CA THR A 551 -28.61 8.51 1.89
C THR A 551 -29.04 9.14 3.21
N ARG A 552 -28.16 9.92 3.87
CA ARG A 552 -28.48 10.64 5.13
C ARG A 552 -29.14 12.01 4.89
N GLY A 553 -29.11 12.51 3.65
CA GLY A 553 -29.86 13.69 3.21
C GLY A 553 -29.66 14.91 4.12
N GLY A 554 -30.77 15.55 4.52
CA GLY A 554 -30.77 16.79 5.31
C GLY A 554 -30.14 16.70 6.71
N ALA A 555 -29.89 15.50 7.24
CA ALA A 555 -29.22 15.33 8.53
C ALA A 555 -27.77 15.87 8.52
N LEU A 556 -27.10 15.83 7.36
CA LEU A 556 -25.74 16.38 7.18
C LEU A 556 -25.71 17.90 7.42
N PHE A 557 -26.75 18.61 7.00
CA PHE A 557 -26.85 20.07 7.08
C PHE A 557 -27.61 20.56 8.30
N GLY A 558 -28.02 19.65 9.19
CA GLY A 558 -28.71 19.99 10.44
C GLY A 558 -27.80 20.68 11.48
N ARG A 559 -26.48 20.75 11.22
CA ARG A 559 -25.46 21.33 12.10
C ARG A 559 -24.54 22.27 11.31
N PRO A 560 -23.93 23.29 11.95
CA PRO A 560 -23.03 24.22 11.27
C PRO A 560 -21.78 23.52 10.72
N ARG A 561 -21.31 22.44 11.36
CA ARG A 561 -20.16 21.65 10.88
C ARG A 561 -20.37 21.07 9.48
N GLY A 562 -21.59 20.66 9.13
CA GLY A 562 -21.86 20.17 7.78
C GLY A 562 -21.66 21.22 6.70
N TRP A 563 -22.11 22.45 6.96
CA TRP A 563 -21.88 23.58 6.06
C TRP A 563 -20.41 23.97 5.96
N ILE A 564 -19.68 23.97 7.09
CA ILE A 564 -18.23 24.23 7.10
C ILE A 564 -17.49 23.18 6.28
N THR A 565 -17.80 21.90 6.46
CA THR A 565 -17.15 20.81 5.72
C THR A 565 -17.41 20.90 4.22
N VAL A 566 -18.63 21.22 3.81
CA VAL A 566 -18.93 21.45 2.38
C VAL A 566 -18.25 22.71 1.86
N ALA A 567 -18.20 23.79 2.64
CA ALA A 567 -17.52 25.03 2.24
C ALA A 567 -16.01 24.82 2.09
N VAL A 568 -15.37 24.14 3.04
CA VAL A 568 -13.93 23.79 2.98
C VAL A 568 -13.67 22.81 1.84
N GLY A 569 -14.49 21.77 1.68
CA GLY A 569 -14.38 20.83 0.57
C GLY A 569 -14.56 21.51 -0.79
N GLY A 570 -15.51 22.44 -0.89
CA GLY A 570 -15.73 23.28 -2.05
C GLY A 570 -14.56 24.21 -2.33
N LEU A 571 -14.00 24.86 -1.30
CA LEU A 571 -12.83 25.73 -1.41
C LEU A 571 -11.60 24.96 -1.90
N VAL A 572 -11.37 23.75 -1.36
CA VAL A 572 -10.29 22.86 -1.81
C VAL A 572 -10.54 22.42 -3.26
N GLY A 573 -11.78 22.04 -3.60
CA GLY A 573 -12.15 21.69 -4.97
C GLY A 573 -11.93 22.84 -5.96
N ILE A 574 -12.33 24.06 -5.59
CA ILE A 574 -12.08 25.28 -6.36
C ILE A 574 -10.58 25.53 -6.47
N ALA A 575 -9.81 25.46 -5.38
CA ALA A 575 -8.36 25.66 -5.41
C ALA A 575 -7.64 24.67 -6.35
N LEU A 576 -8.13 23.43 -6.46
CA LEU A 576 -7.60 22.43 -7.40
C LEU A 576 -8.00 22.67 -8.87
N LEU A 577 -9.11 23.38 -9.11
CA LEU A 577 -9.63 23.69 -10.44
C LEU A 577 -9.21 25.08 -10.95
N VAL A 578 -8.90 26.02 -10.06
CA VAL A 578 -8.46 27.37 -10.42
C VAL A 578 -7.07 27.28 -11.06
N PRO A 579 -6.87 27.90 -12.23
CA PRO A 579 -5.60 27.87 -12.92
C PRO A 579 -4.61 28.87 -12.30
N ILE A 580 -3.94 28.45 -11.22
CA ILE A 580 -3.00 29.28 -10.45
C ILE A 580 -1.63 29.38 -11.12
N GLU A 581 -1.21 28.37 -11.88
CA GLU A 581 0.11 28.36 -12.53
C GLU A 581 0.08 29.16 -13.84
N THR A 582 0.59 30.39 -13.84
CA THR A 582 0.65 31.28 -15.01
C THR A 582 2.04 31.42 -15.63
N SER A 583 3.02 30.65 -15.15
CA SER A 583 4.39 30.67 -15.68
C SER A 583 5.01 29.29 -15.73
N VAL A 584 5.83 29.06 -16.73
CA VAL A 584 6.67 27.87 -16.89
C VAL A 584 8.10 28.24 -16.55
N SER A 585 8.76 27.43 -15.73
CA SER A 585 10.17 27.61 -15.38
C SER A 585 11.04 26.57 -16.04
N GLY A 586 12.22 26.98 -16.53
CA GLY A 586 13.20 26.06 -17.09
C GLY A 586 14.65 26.53 -16.87
N PRO A 587 15.62 25.60 -16.87
CA PRO A 587 17.03 25.97 -16.91
C PRO A 587 17.36 26.70 -18.22
N ALA A 588 18.17 27.76 -18.11
CA ALA A 588 18.50 28.62 -19.23
C ALA A 588 19.94 29.14 -19.15
N ILE A 589 20.46 29.50 -20.31
CA ILE A 589 21.76 30.17 -20.47
C ILE A 589 21.53 31.51 -21.16
N ARG A 590 22.11 32.57 -20.61
CA ARG A 590 22.28 33.89 -21.26
C ARG A 590 23.67 33.96 -21.88
N GLN A 591 23.74 34.22 -23.17
CA GLN A 591 24.98 34.36 -23.93
C GLN A 591 24.84 35.41 -25.05
N ALA A 592 25.94 35.69 -25.74
CA ALA A 592 25.89 36.53 -26.93
C ALA A 592 25.14 35.84 -28.07
N ALA A 593 24.37 36.62 -28.85
CA ALA A 593 23.69 36.11 -30.03
C ALA A 593 24.66 35.59 -31.11
N PHE A 594 25.86 36.16 -31.18
CA PHE A 594 26.93 35.73 -32.07
C PHE A 594 28.26 35.64 -31.30
N ARG A 595 28.84 34.44 -31.30
CA ARG A 595 30.13 34.11 -30.70
C ARG A 595 30.93 33.27 -31.69
N GLN A 596 32.10 33.75 -32.10
CA GLN A 596 32.95 33.07 -33.06
C GLN A 596 34.34 32.82 -32.46
N PRO A 597 34.74 31.56 -32.22
CA PRO A 597 36.12 31.25 -31.88
C PRO A 597 37.02 31.52 -33.09
N LEU A 598 38.15 32.18 -32.84
CA LEU A 598 39.14 32.58 -33.84
C LEU A 598 40.32 31.60 -33.83
N PHE A 599 40.64 31.09 -35.01
CA PHE A 599 41.74 30.15 -35.25
C PHE A 599 42.65 30.68 -36.36
N ALA A 600 43.89 30.23 -36.40
CA ALA A 600 44.78 30.50 -37.53
C ALA A 600 44.28 29.76 -38.78
N ALA A 601 44.25 30.43 -39.93
CA ALA A 601 43.80 29.83 -41.19
C ALA A 601 44.76 28.74 -41.69
N SER A 602 46.07 28.91 -41.45
CA SER A 602 47.12 27.95 -41.81
C SER A 602 48.24 27.96 -40.76
N PRO A 603 49.09 26.92 -40.71
CA PRO A 603 50.25 26.89 -39.82
C PRO A 603 51.23 28.02 -40.19
N GLY A 604 51.63 28.80 -39.19
CA GLY A 604 52.55 29.92 -39.42
C GLY A 604 53.10 30.54 -38.13
N ILE A 605 54.09 31.40 -38.31
CA ILE A 605 54.71 32.18 -37.25
C ILE A 605 53.84 33.40 -36.98
N LEU A 606 53.42 33.59 -35.75
CA LEU A 606 52.69 34.79 -35.34
C LEU A 606 53.64 36.00 -35.34
N ARG A 607 53.37 37.01 -36.15
CA ARG A 607 54.20 38.23 -36.23
C ARG A 607 53.74 39.32 -35.29
N ALA A 608 52.42 39.51 -35.18
CA ALA A 608 51.85 40.54 -34.35
C ALA A 608 50.47 40.12 -33.83
N VAL A 609 50.22 40.47 -32.57
CA VAL A 609 48.91 40.48 -31.94
C VAL A 609 48.50 41.95 -31.86
N GLU A 610 47.46 42.32 -32.60
CA GLU A 610 47.04 43.73 -32.78
C GLU A 610 45.91 44.14 -31.81
N VAL A 611 45.49 43.21 -30.94
CA VAL A 611 44.36 43.36 -30.02
C VAL A 611 44.69 42.86 -28.63
N ARG A 612 44.03 43.42 -27.63
CA ARG A 612 44.08 42.96 -26.23
C ARG A 612 42.74 42.35 -25.84
N ASP A 613 42.79 41.52 -24.80
CA ASP A 613 41.57 40.96 -24.21
C ASP A 613 40.66 42.10 -23.73
N GLY A 614 39.40 42.08 -24.16
CA GLY A 614 38.42 43.12 -23.89
C GLY A 614 38.35 44.26 -24.92
N ASP A 615 39.22 44.31 -25.94
CA ASP A 615 39.20 45.36 -26.96
C ASP A 615 37.95 45.28 -27.85
N ARG A 616 37.43 46.45 -28.23
CA ARG A 616 36.36 46.59 -29.20
C ARG A 616 36.93 46.75 -30.60
N VAL A 617 36.44 45.95 -31.55
CA VAL A 617 36.93 45.89 -32.93
C VAL A 617 35.78 46.07 -33.91
N ALA A 618 36.02 46.80 -35.00
CA ALA A 618 35.08 46.94 -36.11
C ALA A 618 35.31 45.87 -37.19
N VAL A 619 34.31 45.62 -38.04
CA VAL A 619 34.45 44.76 -39.22
C VAL A 619 35.69 45.15 -40.04
N GLY A 620 36.52 44.16 -40.40
CA GLY A 620 37.74 44.35 -41.19
C GLY A 620 38.98 44.76 -40.39
N THR A 621 38.86 45.01 -39.07
CA THR A 621 40.02 45.33 -38.22
C THR A 621 40.96 44.12 -38.13
N PRO A 622 42.26 44.25 -38.42
CA PRO A 622 43.22 43.16 -38.27
C PRO A 622 43.42 42.82 -36.80
N LEU A 623 43.35 41.53 -36.48
CA LEU A 623 43.45 40.98 -35.13
C LEU A 623 44.81 40.30 -34.91
N PHE A 624 45.18 39.43 -35.86
CA PHE A 624 46.43 38.67 -35.82
C PHE A 624 47.09 38.67 -37.21
N ARG A 625 48.42 38.82 -37.23
CA ARG A 625 49.22 38.69 -38.45
C ARG A 625 50.13 37.50 -38.35
N PHE A 626 50.08 36.62 -39.34
CA PHE A 626 50.90 35.43 -39.48
C PHE A 626 51.88 35.57 -40.64
N GLU A 627 52.98 34.85 -40.56
CA GLU A 627 53.92 34.64 -41.66
C GLU A 627 54.17 33.15 -41.81
N SER A 628 54.08 32.64 -43.03
CA SER A 628 54.39 31.24 -43.33
C SER A 628 55.52 31.19 -44.36
N PRO A 629 56.75 30.85 -43.93
CA PRO A 629 57.87 30.65 -44.85
C PRO A 629 57.57 29.56 -45.89
N ASP A 630 56.79 28.55 -45.51
CA ASP A 630 56.35 27.48 -46.42
C ASP A 630 55.45 28.01 -47.54
N LEU A 631 54.51 28.92 -47.23
CA LEU A 631 53.67 29.55 -48.25
C LEU A 631 54.48 30.40 -49.22
N ALA A 632 55.47 31.15 -48.72
CA ALA A 632 56.39 31.89 -49.59
C ALA A 632 57.13 30.93 -50.54
N HIS A 633 57.68 29.85 -50.01
CA HIS A 633 58.37 28.82 -50.81
C HIS A 633 57.44 28.14 -51.83
N ARG A 634 56.18 27.86 -51.47
CA ARG A 634 55.17 27.27 -52.36
C ARG A 634 54.81 28.21 -53.51
N ILE A 635 54.64 29.50 -53.24
CA ILE A 635 54.36 30.53 -54.26
C ILE A 635 55.54 30.63 -55.24
N ASP A 636 56.77 30.71 -54.72
CA ASP A 636 57.98 30.80 -55.55
C ASP A 636 58.24 29.52 -56.36
N GLY A 637 58.01 28.36 -55.77
CA GLY A 637 58.09 27.07 -56.45
C GLY A 637 57.03 26.89 -57.54
N ALA A 638 55.81 27.38 -57.33
CA ALA A 638 54.76 27.40 -58.35
C ALA A 638 55.11 28.39 -59.47
N ALA A 639 55.60 29.59 -59.15
CA ALA A 639 56.04 30.59 -60.12
C ALA A 639 57.17 30.07 -61.03
N ARG A 640 58.16 29.36 -60.47
CA ARG A 640 59.23 28.72 -61.25
C ARG A 640 58.69 27.63 -62.18
N ARG A 641 57.73 26.81 -61.73
CA ARG A 641 57.09 25.78 -62.58
C ARG A 641 56.25 26.38 -63.70
N ILE A 642 55.53 27.48 -63.44
CA ILE A 642 54.83 28.26 -64.47
C ILE A 642 55.83 28.73 -65.53
N ALA A 643 56.94 29.35 -65.12
CA ALA A 643 57.96 29.84 -66.05
C ALA A 643 58.61 28.72 -66.89
N LEU A 644 58.84 27.54 -66.30
CA LEU A 644 59.35 26.37 -67.02
C LEU A 644 58.33 25.81 -68.04
N ALA A 645 57.07 25.67 -67.63
CA ALA A 645 56.01 25.19 -68.50
C ALA A 645 55.74 26.16 -69.67
N GLU A 646 55.78 27.48 -69.42
CA GLU A 646 55.68 28.50 -70.47
C GLU A 646 56.86 28.47 -71.45
N ARG A 647 58.08 28.19 -70.98
CA ARG A 647 59.25 28.02 -71.85
C ARG A 647 59.13 26.77 -72.70
N ALA A 648 58.67 25.66 -72.12
CA ALA A 648 58.43 24.41 -72.85
C ALA A 648 57.35 24.58 -73.94
N LEU A 649 56.27 25.32 -73.64
CA LEU A 649 55.22 25.65 -74.60
C LEU A 649 55.70 26.55 -75.73
N ARG A 650 56.60 27.50 -75.44
CA ARG A 650 57.21 28.39 -76.46
C ARG A 650 58.21 27.66 -77.37
N GLY A 651 58.83 26.58 -76.91
CA GLY A 651 59.80 25.78 -77.66
C GLY A 651 59.23 24.61 -78.46
N ALA A 652 57.92 24.37 -78.41
CA ALA A 652 57.28 23.26 -79.11
C ALA A 652 57.12 23.59 -80.63
N GLY A 653 57.90 22.89 -81.47
CA GLY A 653 57.80 22.97 -82.95
C GLY A 653 56.71 22.07 -83.54
N PHE A 654 56.53 22.13 -84.87
CA PHE A 654 55.42 21.55 -85.66
C PHE A 654 55.44 20.00 -85.87
N ASP A 655 56.15 19.23 -85.04
CA ASP A 655 56.23 17.77 -85.20
C ASP A 655 55.11 17.02 -84.44
N ALA A 656 54.61 15.91 -84.97
CA ALA A 656 53.49 15.15 -84.41
C ALA A 656 53.80 14.56 -83.01
N SER A 657 55.07 14.21 -82.76
CA SER A 657 55.57 13.76 -81.45
C SER A 657 55.55 14.87 -80.37
N MET A 658 55.49 16.14 -80.78
CA MET A 658 55.47 17.31 -79.90
C MET A 658 54.05 17.71 -79.45
N GLN A 659 52.99 17.21 -80.09
CA GLN A 659 51.60 17.50 -79.69
C GLN A 659 51.29 16.94 -78.29
N GLN A 660 51.74 15.73 -77.97
CA GLN A 660 51.58 15.11 -76.65
C GLN A 660 52.40 15.83 -75.55
N ARG A 661 53.59 16.35 -75.91
CA ARG A 661 54.42 17.19 -75.03
C ARG A 661 53.83 18.58 -74.80
N THR A 662 53.16 19.14 -75.81
CA THR A 662 52.44 20.41 -75.72
C THR A 662 51.23 20.27 -74.79
N GLN A 663 50.45 19.20 -74.92
CA GLN A 663 49.30 18.94 -74.06
C GLN A 663 49.72 18.77 -72.59
N SER A 664 50.72 17.94 -72.31
CA SER A 664 51.26 17.77 -70.95
C SER A 664 51.85 19.06 -70.37
N SER A 665 52.51 19.89 -71.19
CA SER A 665 53.02 21.20 -70.73
C SER A 665 51.90 22.20 -70.44
N LYS A 666 50.79 22.19 -71.20
CA LYS A 666 49.59 22.99 -70.91
C LYS A 666 48.94 22.56 -69.60
N GLU A 667 48.81 21.25 -69.37
CA GLU A 667 48.28 20.70 -68.12
C GLU A 667 49.15 21.08 -66.92
N GLN A 668 50.48 21.00 -67.06
CA GLN A 668 51.42 21.46 -66.03
C GLN A 668 51.32 22.95 -65.75
N LEU A 669 51.15 23.79 -66.80
CA LEU A 669 50.95 25.23 -66.64
C LEU A 669 49.65 25.52 -65.87
N LEU A 670 48.55 24.88 -66.25
CA LEU A 670 47.26 25.03 -65.57
C LEU A 670 47.35 24.60 -64.11
N ALA A 671 47.94 23.43 -63.84
CA ALA A 671 48.14 22.93 -62.48
C ALA A 671 49.02 23.86 -61.62
N ALA A 672 50.14 24.35 -62.17
CA ALA A 672 51.03 25.26 -61.46
C ALA A 672 50.37 26.63 -61.21
N THR A 673 49.56 27.13 -62.16
CA THR A 673 48.80 28.37 -62.02
C THR A 673 47.71 28.24 -60.94
N ALA A 674 46.96 27.14 -60.94
CA ALA A 674 45.97 26.85 -59.91
C ALA A 674 46.62 26.74 -58.51
N GLN A 675 47.78 26.09 -58.41
CA GLN A 675 48.53 25.99 -57.15
C GLN A 675 49.03 27.35 -56.66
N LYS A 676 49.52 28.22 -57.56
CA LYS A 676 49.92 29.59 -57.21
C LYS A 676 48.73 30.40 -56.69
N LEU A 677 47.60 30.38 -57.40
CA LEU A 677 46.38 31.09 -56.99
C LEU A 677 45.84 30.59 -55.65
N ALA A 678 45.87 29.28 -55.40
CA ALA A 678 45.48 28.71 -54.12
C ALA A 678 46.39 29.18 -52.97
N ALA A 679 47.71 29.15 -53.18
CA ALA A 679 48.68 29.62 -52.20
C ALA A 679 48.60 31.15 -51.96
N GLU A 680 48.27 31.94 -52.98
CA GLU A 680 48.06 33.38 -52.85
C GLU A 680 46.78 33.72 -52.05
N ARG A 681 45.70 32.94 -52.22
CA ARG A 681 44.49 33.05 -51.38
C ARG A 681 44.77 32.64 -49.93
N GLU A 682 45.56 31.58 -49.72
CA GLU A 682 45.99 31.16 -48.39
C GLU A 682 46.86 32.24 -47.73
N ARG A 683 47.73 32.90 -48.50
CA ARG A 683 48.54 34.04 -48.06
C ARG A 683 47.68 35.25 -47.65
N SER A 684 46.58 35.54 -48.35
CA SER A 684 45.69 36.65 -47.95
C SER A 684 44.93 36.37 -46.66
N GLN A 685 44.82 35.11 -46.23
CA GLN A 685 44.23 34.70 -44.96
C GLN A 685 45.22 34.69 -43.79
N LEU A 686 46.51 35.00 -44.03
CA LEU A 686 47.51 35.16 -42.97
C LEU A 686 47.27 36.40 -42.11
N THR A 687 46.40 37.32 -42.55
CA THR A 687 45.90 38.40 -41.69
C THR A 687 44.47 38.05 -41.28
N LEU A 688 44.30 37.67 -40.03
CA LEU A 688 42.98 37.39 -39.48
C LEU A 688 42.31 38.72 -39.12
N VAL A 689 41.19 39.01 -39.76
CA VAL A 689 40.41 40.24 -39.55
C VAL A 689 39.08 39.94 -38.85
N SER A 690 38.53 40.94 -38.17
CA SER A 690 37.20 40.81 -37.55
C SER A 690 36.09 40.69 -38.61
N THR A 691 35.20 39.71 -38.46
CA THR A 691 34.03 39.49 -39.34
C THR A 691 32.82 40.32 -38.94
N VAL A 692 32.75 40.74 -37.67
CA VAL A 692 31.66 41.50 -37.07
C VAL A 692 32.21 42.64 -36.21
N THR A 693 31.41 43.67 -35.96
CA THR A 693 31.74 44.67 -34.93
C THR A 693 31.43 44.07 -33.57
N GLY A 694 32.40 44.08 -32.66
CA GLY A 694 32.28 43.36 -31.41
C GLY A 694 33.47 43.52 -30.47
N ARG A 695 33.54 42.63 -29.48
CA ARG A 695 34.61 42.59 -28.48
C ARG A 695 35.40 41.29 -28.56
N ILE A 696 36.71 41.37 -28.36
CA ILE A 696 37.59 40.21 -28.22
C ILE A 696 37.59 39.77 -26.76
N THR A 697 37.37 38.47 -26.54
CA THR A 697 37.45 37.82 -25.22
C THR A 697 38.24 36.51 -25.34
N ASP A 698 38.64 35.93 -24.21
CA ASP A 698 39.34 34.64 -24.15
C ASP A 698 40.64 34.64 -24.99
N LEU A 699 41.39 35.75 -25.00
CA LEU A 699 42.69 35.80 -25.69
C LEU A 699 43.65 34.79 -25.04
N ALA A 700 44.22 33.90 -25.84
CA ALA A 700 45.13 32.85 -25.37
C ALA A 700 46.37 33.48 -24.69
N PRO A 701 46.61 33.24 -23.38
CA PRO A 701 47.59 33.99 -22.60
C PRO A 701 49.04 33.69 -22.99
N ASP A 702 49.31 32.49 -23.52
CA ASP A 702 50.66 32.02 -23.84
C ASP A 702 51.09 32.35 -25.28
N VAL A 703 50.23 33.03 -26.04
CA VAL A 703 50.46 33.33 -27.45
C VAL A 703 51.29 34.60 -27.58
N ALA A 704 52.54 34.45 -28.01
CA ALA A 704 53.49 35.54 -28.19
C ALA A 704 53.97 35.67 -29.65
N PRO A 705 54.29 36.89 -30.12
CA PRO A 705 54.97 37.09 -31.39
C PRO A 705 56.27 36.25 -31.48
N GLY A 706 56.52 35.66 -32.65
CA GLY A 706 57.66 34.79 -32.94
C GLY A 706 57.39 33.29 -32.78
N GLN A 707 56.25 32.90 -32.21
CA GLN A 707 55.89 31.49 -32.02
C GLN A 707 55.21 30.88 -33.26
N TRP A 708 55.42 29.57 -33.46
CA TRP A 708 54.68 28.78 -34.43
C TRP A 708 53.29 28.40 -33.88
N ILE A 709 52.24 28.78 -34.62
CA ILE A 709 50.85 28.56 -34.24
C ILE A 709 50.20 27.49 -35.12
N SER A 710 49.50 26.57 -34.47
CA SER A 710 48.70 25.53 -35.13
C SER A 710 47.29 26.05 -35.47
N PRO A 711 46.70 25.67 -36.61
CA PRO A 711 45.28 25.96 -36.92
C PRO A 711 44.27 25.40 -35.92
N ARG A 712 44.70 24.46 -35.05
CA ARG A 712 43.83 23.86 -34.02
C ARG A 712 43.80 24.67 -32.72
N LEU A 713 44.73 25.61 -32.54
CA LEU A 713 44.79 26.44 -31.33
C LEU A 713 43.79 27.59 -31.46
N GLN A 714 42.85 27.69 -30.51
CA GLN A 714 41.97 28.84 -30.41
C GLN A 714 42.76 30.03 -29.88
N LEU A 715 42.79 31.12 -30.65
CA LEU A 715 43.57 32.32 -30.35
C LEU A 715 42.79 33.30 -29.49
N ALA A 716 41.51 33.46 -29.79
CA ALA A 716 40.60 34.38 -29.15
C ALA A 716 39.15 33.99 -29.47
N THR A 717 38.20 34.65 -28.83
CA THR A 717 36.78 34.60 -29.13
C THR A 717 36.33 36.00 -29.56
N LEU A 718 35.62 36.11 -30.68
CA LEU A 718 34.94 37.33 -31.11
C LEU A 718 33.46 37.28 -30.73
N ILE A 719 33.00 38.26 -29.95
CA ILE A 719 31.61 38.42 -29.52
C ILE A 719 31.02 39.66 -30.19
N ALA A 720 29.92 39.53 -30.94
CA ALA A 720 29.30 40.70 -31.60
C ALA A 720 28.68 41.67 -30.59
N ASP A 721 28.76 42.97 -30.89
CA ASP A 721 28.01 43.99 -30.16
C ASP A 721 26.51 43.84 -30.47
N GLY A 722 25.72 43.41 -29.49
CA GLY A 722 24.29 43.19 -29.68
C GLY A 722 23.55 42.70 -28.44
N ASN A 723 22.27 42.41 -28.65
CA ASN A 723 21.36 41.93 -27.62
C ASN A 723 21.76 40.53 -27.13
N ALA A 724 21.60 40.29 -25.83
CA ALA A 724 21.78 38.98 -25.25
C ALA A 724 20.72 38.00 -25.80
N SER A 725 21.17 36.79 -26.14
CA SER A 725 20.31 35.66 -26.48
C SER A 725 20.22 34.74 -25.28
N ILE A 726 19.01 34.29 -24.95
CA ILE A 726 18.76 33.35 -23.87
C ILE A 726 18.20 32.07 -24.46
N THR A 727 18.87 30.96 -24.19
CA THR A 727 18.42 29.62 -24.60
C THR A 727 17.90 28.91 -23.35
N ALA A 728 16.61 28.56 -23.36
CA ALA A 728 15.96 27.84 -22.28
C ALA A 728 15.55 26.44 -22.73
N TYR A 729 15.57 25.49 -21.80
CA TYR A 729 15.12 24.12 -22.01
C TYR A 729 13.88 23.86 -21.15
N VAL A 730 12.78 23.50 -21.79
CA VAL A 730 11.46 23.31 -21.15
C VAL A 730 10.98 21.87 -21.37
N GLY A 731 10.25 21.31 -20.40
CA GLY A 731 9.66 19.97 -20.49
C GLY A 731 8.51 19.87 -21.50
N GLU A 732 8.20 18.65 -21.91
CA GLU A 732 7.13 18.33 -22.85
C GLU A 732 5.75 18.77 -22.35
N GLU A 733 5.49 18.64 -21.05
CA GLU A 733 4.21 18.95 -20.40
C GLU A 733 3.81 20.44 -20.47
N ASP A 734 4.79 21.31 -20.73
CA ASP A 734 4.67 22.76 -20.61
C ASP A 734 4.90 23.50 -21.93
N ILE A 735 5.48 22.84 -22.95
CA ILE A 735 5.83 23.49 -24.23
C ILE A 735 4.60 24.06 -24.96
N GLU A 736 3.46 23.37 -24.90
CA GLU A 736 2.22 23.80 -25.55
C GLU A 736 1.61 25.06 -24.92
N ARG A 737 2.03 25.42 -23.70
CA ARG A 737 1.51 26.58 -22.97
C ARG A 737 2.27 27.88 -23.29
N ILE A 738 3.41 27.78 -23.95
CA ILE A 738 4.28 28.91 -24.27
C ILE A 738 3.95 29.41 -25.67
N GLU A 739 3.73 30.72 -25.79
CA GLU A 739 3.49 31.37 -27.07
C GLU A 739 4.67 32.25 -27.49
N PRO A 740 4.94 32.38 -28.80
CA PRO A 740 5.89 33.39 -29.31
C PRO A 740 5.50 34.80 -28.83
N GLY A 741 6.48 35.59 -28.42
CA GLY A 741 6.27 36.94 -27.87
C GLY A 741 5.94 37.00 -26.37
N ALA A 742 5.77 35.84 -25.70
CA ALA A 742 5.53 35.77 -24.27
C ALA A 742 6.67 36.45 -23.48
N ARG A 743 6.29 37.16 -22.40
CA ARG A 743 7.26 37.81 -21.50
C ARG A 743 7.95 36.76 -20.64
N ALA A 744 9.23 36.94 -20.41
CA ALA A 744 10.02 36.08 -19.55
C ALA A 744 10.93 36.90 -18.62
N ARG A 745 11.32 36.30 -17.50
CA ARG A 745 12.32 36.83 -16.59
C ARG A 745 13.41 35.80 -16.35
N PHE A 746 14.64 36.17 -16.64
CA PHE A 746 15.83 35.36 -16.42
C PHE A 746 16.50 35.76 -15.10
N PHE A 747 16.84 34.76 -14.29
CA PHE A 747 17.54 34.88 -13.02
C PHE A 747 18.86 34.15 -13.15
N ALA A 748 19.97 34.88 -13.12
CA ALA A 748 21.29 34.26 -13.16
C ALA A 748 21.55 33.49 -11.86
N ALA A 749 22.21 32.34 -11.95
CA ALA A 749 22.62 31.57 -10.77
C ALA A 749 23.79 32.23 -10.02
N ALA A 750 24.58 33.06 -10.73
CA ALA A 750 25.67 33.80 -10.15
C ALA A 750 25.14 35.00 -9.33
N PRO A 751 25.59 35.18 -8.08
CA PRO A 751 25.22 36.34 -7.27
C PRO A 751 25.73 37.64 -7.91
N GLY A 752 24.99 38.73 -7.74
CA GLY A 752 25.34 40.08 -8.24
C GLY A 752 24.66 40.50 -9.55
N TRP A 753 23.85 39.64 -10.15
CA TRP A 753 23.08 39.96 -11.37
C TRP A 753 21.61 40.23 -11.06
N SER A 754 21.05 41.32 -11.60
CA SER A 754 19.63 41.61 -11.51
C SER A 754 18.82 40.75 -12.48
N PRO A 755 17.54 40.43 -12.15
CA PRO A 755 16.67 39.71 -13.07
C PRO A 755 16.48 40.46 -14.38
N LEU A 756 16.67 39.77 -15.50
CA LEU A 756 16.58 40.33 -16.85
C LEU A 756 15.22 40.01 -17.48
N THR A 757 14.55 41.02 -18.02
CA THR A 757 13.35 40.82 -18.83
C THR A 757 13.72 40.40 -20.26
N ALA A 758 13.07 39.35 -20.74
CA ALA A 758 13.25 38.81 -22.08
C ALA A 758 11.89 38.50 -22.73
N ARG A 759 11.90 38.20 -24.03
CA ARG A 759 10.72 37.77 -24.78
C ARG A 759 11.02 36.53 -25.60
N VAL A 760 10.05 35.62 -25.68
CA VAL A 760 10.16 34.41 -26.50
C VAL A 760 10.24 34.83 -27.98
N ALA A 761 11.34 34.51 -28.64
CA ALA A 761 11.54 34.77 -30.05
C ALA A 761 11.10 33.56 -30.87
N THR A 762 11.60 32.37 -30.53
CA THR A 762 11.26 31.13 -31.24
C THR A 762 11.13 29.95 -30.28
N ILE A 763 10.26 29.01 -30.65
CA ILE A 763 9.99 27.78 -29.91
C ILE A 763 10.28 26.62 -30.85
N GLU A 764 11.27 25.80 -30.53
CA GLU A 764 11.59 24.60 -31.30
C GLU A 764 10.68 23.46 -30.84
N ARG A 765 9.78 22.99 -31.72
CA ARG A 765 8.81 21.93 -31.43
C ARG A 765 9.38 20.51 -31.56
N VAL A 766 10.69 20.39 -31.69
CA VAL A 766 11.38 19.10 -31.78
C VAL A 766 12.23 18.93 -30.52
N ALA A 767 12.09 17.78 -29.87
CA ALA A 767 12.87 17.47 -28.68
C ALA A 767 14.37 17.44 -29.00
N VAL A 768 15.15 18.05 -28.11
CA VAL A 768 16.60 18.15 -28.21
C VAL A 768 17.21 16.77 -27.99
N ARG A 769 17.86 16.23 -29.04
CA ARG A 769 18.60 14.96 -28.96
C ARG A 769 19.97 15.12 -28.32
N HIS A 770 20.63 16.25 -28.58
CA HIS A 770 21.95 16.59 -28.06
C HIS A 770 21.90 17.96 -27.39
N LEU A 771 22.36 18.04 -26.14
CA LEU A 771 22.36 19.28 -25.39
C LEU A 771 23.55 20.15 -25.83
N ASP A 772 23.27 21.18 -26.63
CA ASP A 772 24.23 22.20 -27.08
C ASP A 772 24.74 23.14 -25.95
N ALA A 773 24.49 22.79 -24.70
CA ALA A 773 24.70 23.60 -23.50
C ALA A 773 25.37 22.76 -22.39
N PRO A 774 26.68 22.47 -22.50
CA PRO A 774 27.39 21.62 -21.54
C PRO A 774 27.34 22.13 -20.09
N SER A 775 27.25 23.45 -19.91
CA SER A 775 27.16 24.12 -18.60
C SER A 775 25.85 23.83 -17.85
N LEU A 776 24.79 23.40 -18.55
CA LEU A 776 23.52 22.97 -17.96
C LEU A 776 23.45 21.46 -17.71
N ALA A 777 24.39 20.68 -18.25
CA ALA A 777 24.44 19.24 -18.02
C ALA A 777 24.84 18.93 -16.57
N SER A 778 24.22 17.91 -15.98
CA SER A 778 24.52 17.39 -14.64
C SER A 778 26.00 17.02 -14.45
N PHE A 779 26.66 16.52 -15.50
CA PHE A 779 28.10 16.29 -15.49
C PHE A 779 28.91 17.57 -15.23
N GLY A 780 28.47 18.71 -15.77
CA GLY A 780 29.07 20.02 -15.53
C GLY A 780 28.53 20.76 -14.30
N GLY A 781 27.80 20.07 -13.42
CA GLY A 781 27.15 20.66 -12.23
C GLY A 781 25.89 21.47 -12.55
N GLY A 782 25.29 21.27 -13.73
CA GLY A 782 24.03 21.87 -14.14
C GLY A 782 22.79 21.03 -13.78
N PRO A 783 21.57 21.58 -13.93
CA PRO A 783 20.34 20.94 -13.49
C PRO A 783 19.78 19.88 -14.46
N ILE A 784 20.31 19.74 -15.68
CA ILE A 784 19.79 18.82 -16.70
C ILE A 784 20.49 17.46 -16.58
N ALA A 785 19.74 16.43 -16.21
CA ALA A 785 20.23 15.06 -16.20
C ALA A 785 20.56 14.57 -17.63
N VAL A 786 21.80 14.10 -17.82
CA VAL A 786 22.27 13.51 -19.08
C VAL A 786 22.70 12.07 -18.84
N ARG A 787 22.61 11.21 -19.85
CA ARG A 787 23.00 9.80 -19.71
C ARG A 787 24.51 9.66 -19.45
N PRO A 788 24.94 8.89 -18.44
CA PRO A 788 26.35 8.66 -18.17
C PRO A 788 26.96 7.70 -19.21
N GLY A 789 28.11 8.06 -19.78
CA GLY A 789 28.91 7.18 -20.65
C GLY A 789 28.89 7.51 -22.14
N ASP A 790 28.00 8.37 -22.61
CA ASP A 790 28.04 8.87 -24.00
C ASP A 790 29.03 10.04 -24.13
N ARG A 791 29.79 10.08 -25.24
CA ARG A 791 30.54 11.29 -25.64
C ARG A 791 29.59 12.44 -26.00
N GLU A 792 28.33 12.14 -26.27
CA GLU A 792 27.27 13.09 -26.58
C GLU A 792 26.36 13.35 -25.37
N LEU A 793 26.11 14.63 -25.07
CA LEU A 793 25.27 15.07 -23.95
C LEU A 793 23.78 14.85 -24.24
N THR A 794 23.32 13.60 -24.16
CA THR A 794 21.92 13.24 -24.42
C THR A 794 21.07 13.39 -23.14
N PRO A 795 20.01 14.23 -23.15
CA PRO A 795 19.11 14.38 -22.01
C PRO A 795 18.35 13.08 -21.68
N THR A 796 18.09 12.82 -20.40
CA THR A 796 17.28 11.65 -19.98
C THR A 796 15.77 11.83 -20.20
N GLN A 797 15.33 13.08 -20.36
CA GLN A 797 13.94 13.50 -20.55
C GLN A 797 13.80 14.31 -21.84
N ALA A 798 12.62 14.31 -22.44
CA ALA A 798 12.34 15.12 -23.62
C ALA A 798 12.34 16.60 -23.23
N LEU A 799 13.29 17.36 -23.78
CA LEU A 799 13.43 18.80 -23.56
C LEU A 799 13.28 19.54 -24.88
N TYR A 800 12.59 20.67 -24.83
CA TYR A 800 12.33 21.54 -25.97
C TYR A 800 13.08 22.85 -25.80
N ARG A 801 13.71 23.31 -26.87
CA ARG A 801 14.51 24.53 -26.85
C ARG A 801 13.65 25.74 -27.16
N VAL A 802 13.69 26.72 -26.26
CA VAL A 802 13.02 28.01 -26.41
C VAL A 802 14.09 29.10 -26.47
N ARG A 803 14.13 29.86 -27.55
CA ARG A 803 15.05 31.00 -27.70
C ARG A 803 14.33 32.28 -27.34
N LEU A 804 14.97 33.09 -26.50
CA LEU A 804 14.46 34.36 -26.06
C LEU A 804 15.48 35.47 -26.34
N THR A 805 14.98 36.66 -26.64
CA THR A 805 15.79 37.86 -26.83
C THR A 805 15.58 38.79 -25.66
N ALA A 806 16.64 39.50 -25.26
CA ALA A 806 16.58 40.53 -24.23
C ALA A 806 17.18 41.83 -24.74
N ASP A 807 16.62 42.96 -24.34
CA ASP A 807 17.05 44.30 -24.79
C ASP A 807 18.27 44.83 -24.01
N GLU A 808 19.03 43.94 -23.38
CA GLU A 808 20.29 44.25 -22.71
C GLU A 808 21.49 43.72 -23.49
N PRO A 809 22.66 44.37 -23.33
CA PRO A 809 23.88 43.91 -23.97
C PRO A 809 24.24 42.47 -23.58
N ALA A 810 24.84 41.76 -24.52
CA ALA A 810 25.39 40.42 -24.29
C ALA A 810 26.44 40.43 -23.16
N PRO A 811 26.41 39.45 -22.25
CA PRO A 811 27.47 39.30 -21.26
C PRO A 811 28.74 38.78 -21.95
N ALA A 812 29.90 39.17 -21.42
CA ALA A 812 31.20 38.70 -21.92
C ALA A 812 31.41 37.19 -21.65
N ILE A 813 30.79 36.67 -20.59
CA ILE A 813 30.85 35.26 -20.18
C ILE A 813 29.44 34.69 -20.24
N GLU A 814 29.35 33.40 -20.59
CA GLU A 814 28.10 32.64 -20.53
C GLU A 814 27.55 32.59 -19.08
N LEU A 815 26.30 32.99 -18.89
CA LEU A 815 25.64 33.00 -17.59
C LEU A 815 24.55 31.93 -17.53
N ARG A 816 24.75 30.94 -16.67
CA ARG A 816 23.72 29.95 -16.34
C ARG A 816 22.68 30.54 -15.38
N GLY A 817 21.44 30.09 -15.49
CA GLY A 817 20.36 30.54 -14.64
C GLY A 817 19.05 29.78 -14.84
N THR A 818 17.99 30.31 -14.24
CA THR A 818 16.62 29.85 -14.42
C THR A 818 15.81 30.93 -15.10
N ILE A 819 14.92 30.53 -16.01
CA ILE A 819 13.99 31.46 -16.65
C ILE A 819 12.56 31.13 -16.24
N HIS A 820 11.76 32.17 -16.01
CA HIS A 820 10.32 32.08 -15.83
C HIS A 820 9.64 32.73 -17.02
N ILE A 821 8.95 31.93 -17.83
CA ILE A 821 8.26 32.34 -19.04
C ILE A 821 6.77 32.41 -18.73
N ALA A 822 6.12 33.52 -19.07
CA ALA A 822 4.67 33.63 -18.97
C ALA A 822 4.02 32.61 -19.91
N ALA A 823 3.04 31.86 -19.40
CA ALA A 823 2.42 30.76 -20.11
C ALA A 823 0.91 30.73 -19.83
N ALA A 824 0.16 30.02 -20.68
CA ALA A 824 -1.26 29.79 -20.45
C ALA A 824 -1.50 29.20 -19.06
N ALA A 825 -2.51 29.74 -18.37
CA ALA A 825 -2.82 29.38 -17.00
C ALA A 825 -3.28 27.91 -16.91
N ALA A 826 -2.70 27.14 -15.98
CA ALA A 826 -3.02 25.73 -15.80
C ALA A 826 -3.50 25.46 -14.37
N SER A 827 -4.55 24.63 -14.25
CA SER A 827 -4.98 24.11 -12.95
C SER A 827 -4.17 22.88 -12.55
N PRO A 828 -3.96 22.65 -11.24
CA PRO A 828 -3.29 21.43 -10.74
C PRO A 828 -3.89 20.14 -11.31
N VAL A 829 -5.23 20.08 -11.43
CA VAL A 829 -5.92 18.92 -12.02
C VAL A 829 -5.58 18.74 -13.50
N SER A 830 -5.57 19.82 -14.28
CA SER A 830 -5.21 19.74 -15.70
C SER A 830 -3.76 19.29 -15.92
N ARG A 831 -2.85 19.70 -15.03
CA ARG A 831 -1.44 19.32 -15.04
C ARG A 831 -1.27 17.85 -14.70
N PHE A 832 -1.97 17.35 -13.67
CA PHE A 832 -1.97 15.94 -13.31
C PHE A 832 -2.44 15.07 -14.48
N TRP A 833 -3.55 15.43 -15.13
CA TRP A 833 -4.06 14.69 -16.28
C TRP A 833 -3.12 14.73 -17.48
N ARG A 834 -2.49 15.87 -17.78
CA ARG A 834 -1.49 15.96 -18.85
C ARG A 834 -0.24 15.13 -18.56
N ALA A 835 0.24 15.12 -17.32
CA ALA A 835 1.35 14.25 -16.91
C ALA A 835 1.00 12.76 -17.07
N VAL A 836 -0.20 12.35 -16.63
CA VAL A 836 -0.69 10.97 -16.82
C VAL A 836 -0.82 10.63 -18.31
N ALA A 837 -1.40 11.52 -19.12
CA ALA A 837 -1.55 11.31 -20.55
C ALA A 837 -0.19 11.21 -21.27
N GLY A 838 0.77 12.07 -20.91
CA GLY A 838 2.14 12.03 -21.45
C GLY A 838 2.86 10.73 -21.11
N ILE A 839 2.71 10.23 -19.88
CA ILE A 839 3.25 8.91 -19.49
C ILE A 839 2.60 7.80 -20.32
N VAL A 840 1.27 7.82 -20.47
CA VAL A 840 0.55 6.81 -21.25
C VAL A 840 0.96 6.83 -22.72
N LEU A 841 1.06 8.00 -23.35
CA LEU A 841 1.53 8.16 -24.73
C LEU A 841 2.95 7.62 -24.90
N ARG A 842 3.88 8.09 -24.06
CA ARG A 842 5.29 7.66 -24.06
C ARG A 842 5.44 6.14 -23.91
N GLU A 843 4.64 5.53 -23.04
CA GLU A 843 4.69 4.08 -22.79
C GLU A 843 3.87 3.25 -23.78
N SER A 844 2.93 3.88 -24.50
CA SER A 844 2.15 3.23 -25.57
C SER A 844 2.94 3.08 -26.88
N GLY A 845 4.08 3.75 -27.01
CA GLY A 845 4.93 3.71 -28.21
C GLY A 845 4.31 4.40 -29.44
N MET A 846 3.29 5.24 -29.23
CA MET A 846 2.66 6.08 -30.26
C MET A 846 3.33 7.44 -30.37
#